data_AF-A0A524CH74-F1
#
_entry.id   AF-A0A524CH74-F1
#
_cell.length_a   1.000
_cell.length_b   1.000
_cell.length_c   1.000
_cell.angle_alpha   90.00
_cell.angle_beta   90.00
_cell.angle_gamma   90.00
#
_symmetry.space_group_name_H-M   'P 1'
#
loop_
_entity.id
_entity.type
_entity.pdbx_description
1 polymer ?
#
loop_
_entity_poly.entity_id
_entity_poly.type
_entity_poly.pdbx_seq_one_letter_code
_entity_poly.pdbx_strand_id
1 'polypeptide(L)'
;MILQEYLETLINCSKKNIDDFSGLFNKLLINIQNVIDLDLLYSNVSVKLNQSKDSEKIKNISLFDLGVKRKIKKNSLFIQIDEDYKRFFPFILLREALYCFVPQAIAQNQTIRIIINLILEFELEKFRHLDEWKLIYQEGFIELNINSPIFHTIDKFLRPDGLNLSESSIRFFFEYLRDSIQLITEAKESFRDNLIKEYILRTSRFIFNDDIIEAIRILIEIFCKVKNYKALIEYQNYFKEFKQNDKISTDLSLRRFTEGVKWINEVSFISPTYEINWQLIDIGWYSCSLTFHPAINKKKIDRILKKFPFIISPRSSPGKFSYAISFWLISPKIYEKDLIRFIEKLEEFGYIINKTLVFYREFYNNSINLNYFRNFYKRGRLINPNHPNYDEKYEISFENNYGSQRLQRETSLLDTMILENVSQWNIVAIGFERRTNVFRLLKSRIIYEILSQKNLIKNIKKKVQIIQDNDEIIQFFITLLENNKKFGFFYIKEYLEGIKKYLELVDKILSQNADIKNVFQFQEFIKKKGIFNKLDESILFNRTQLKKDVFNRFIPLYYSNFETYKKQLNHISILTDLFNYCFKLKIFNINALMRIIEDKSLSEKIYIKKQEKLDHIRKNIKKRKITGTVVDQTIEEFYNAKPPLLIPYMVNTLNTSNFAKYYLELILKCSPEIIKILSKIKIYFPRFIFEYGLNPFTKKRNIIIKIYIVNLNSVEKELLISIFFNFFKDEIISIKRYFFDGFVDLPEIRSYYDLESQSFFYTKDLFEQFFHYVKTVLGNQFKPIKETPIRNQNIFWTSTSNLDKLINNVEDRLSRQQINFNAQKLKELESFHSNLENIILNIQNFKQVKKSNFFKQYIKSIKFIPNFHNYGLSHYFLYIRPLDVNQIDFRLLFNNTFQKIKFQASIDKSQSFFISYFFPFRTPNTTYINWLSKSKRIILEYCIFYIKTIYYILNFHRNLDSNGWDLDHKKFKTHIQQILFNPKFKKQPLEIKTFELREPSKFQFLGPDIPNFIKLNSIYRTESIDIKSIVGTKKYSQEKAIIDLLNDKHIFPYLKLKNLDFQDKIYIILINLNKETIEKIIRIFKFF
;
A
#
# COMPACT_ATOMS: atom_id res chain seq x y z
N MET A 1 -19.77 20.34 -15.58
CA MET A 1 -19.99 20.59 -17.02
C MET A 1 -20.68 19.40 -17.70
N ILE A 2 -21.34 18.52 -16.94
CA ILE A 2 -22.16 17.39 -17.44
C ILE A 2 -23.55 17.87 -17.90
N LEU A 3 -24.00 19.03 -17.38
CA LEU A 3 -25.41 19.45 -17.46
C LEU A 3 -25.63 20.89 -17.93
N GLN A 4 -24.67 21.57 -18.56
CA GLN A 4 -24.83 22.99 -18.93
C GLN A 4 -26.11 23.25 -19.75
N GLU A 5 -26.50 22.32 -20.62
CA GLU A 5 -27.71 22.41 -21.47
C GLU A 5 -29.02 22.06 -20.72
N TYR A 6 -28.94 21.36 -19.57
CA TYR A 6 -30.11 20.89 -18.79
C TYR A 6 -30.24 21.56 -17.41
N LEU A 7 -29.25 22.36 -17.00
CA LEU A 7 -29.26 23.15 -15.78
C LEU A 7 -30.45 24.11 -15.78
N GLU A 8 -30.77 24.73 -16.92
CA GLU A 8 -31.96 25.56 -17.07
C GLU A 8 -33.26 24.77 -16.88
N THR A 9 -33.33 23.53 -17.42
CA THR A 9 -34.49 22.63 -17.26
C THR A 9 -34.66 22.18 -15.81
N LEU A 10 -33.58 21.80 -15.12
CA LEU A 10 -33.57 21.44 -13.70
C LEU A 10 -33.92 22.64 -12.81
N ILE A 11 -33.39 23.83 -13.11
CA ILE A 11 -33.70 25.06 -12.37
C ILE A 11 -35.18 25.42 -12.52
N ASN A 12 -35.76 25.22 -13.70
CA ASN A 12 -37.18 25.45 -13.97
C ASN A 12 -38.10 24.46 -13.22
N CYS A 13 -37.60 23.29 -12.80
CA CYS A 13 -38.36 22.35 -11.96
C CYS A 13 -38.70 22.90 -10.57
N SER A 14 -37.90 23.84 -10.06
CA SER A 14 -38.16 24.49 -8.77
C SER A 14 -39.19 25.63 -8.88
N LYS A 15 -39.59 26.03 -10.10
CA LYS A 15 -40.40 27.22 -10.38
C LYS A 15 -41.77 26.94 -11.01
N LYS A 16 -41.97 25.82 -11.73
CA LYS A 16 -43.25 25.45 -12.38
C LYS A 16 -43.80 24.13 -11.82
N ASN A 17 -45.12 23.93 -11.88
CA ASN A 17 -45.71 22.60 -11.75
C ASN A 17 -45.31 21.79 -12.99
N ILE A 18 -44.72 20.62 -12.77
CA ILE A 18 -44.21 19.75 -13.84
C ILE A 18 -45.21 18.62 -14.01
N ASP A 19 -45.92 18.61 -15.14
CA ASP A 19 -46.93 17.58 -15.43
C ASP A 19 -46.28 16.22 -15.76
N ASP A 20 -45.03 16.20 -16.25
CA ASP A 20 -44.26 14.98 -16.56
C ASP A 20 -42.90 14.91 -15.85
N PHE A 21 -42.95 14.67 -14.54
CA PHE A 21 -41.76 14.54 -13.70
C PHE A 21 -40.91 13.29 -14.04
N SER A 22 -41.56 12.22 -14.52
CA SER A 22 -40.89 10.98 -14.92
C SER A 22 -40.11 11.13 -16.23
N GLY A 23 -40.69 11.79 -17.25
CA GLY A 23 -40.01 12.05 -18.51
C GLY A 23 -38.78 12.95 -18.35
N LEU A 24 -38.85 13.94 -17.47
CA LEU A 24 -37.72 14.81 -17.14
C LEU A 24 -36.58 14.02 -16.48
N PHE A 25 -36.90 13.13 -15.54
CA PHE A 25 -35.89 12.30 -14.89
C PHE A 25 -35.26 11.28 -15.85
N ASN A 26 -36.04 10.70 -16.77
CA ASN A 26 -35.50 9.78 -17.77
C ASN A 26 -34.56 10.47 -18.75
N LYS A 27 -34.86 11.70 -19.19
CA LYS A 27 -33.94 12.53 -20.00
C LYS A 27 -32.63 12.81 -19.25
N LEU A 28 -32.73 13.16 -17.96
CA LEU A 28 -31.56 13.35 -17.10
C LEU A 28 -30.71 12.08 -17.01
N LEU A 29 -31.33 10.92 -16.81
CA LEU A 29 -30.65 9.62 -16.74
C LEU A 29 -29.92 9.28 -18.04
N ILE A 30 -30.55 9.44 -19.20
CA ILE A 30 -29.95 9.17 -20.51
C ILE A 30 -28.70 10.04 -20.74
N ASN A 31 -28.78 11.33 -20.38
CA ASN A 31 -27.65 12.24 -20.53
C ASN A 31 -26.48 11.85 -19.62
N ILE A 32 -26.77 11.53 -18.36
CA ILE A 32 -25.75 11.05 -17.43
C ILE A 32 -25.14 9.73 -17.93
N GLN A 33 -25.95 8.82 -18.49
CA GLN A 33 -25.47 7.58 -19.10
C GLN A 33 -24.51 7.85 -20.27
N ASN A 34 -24.82 8.80 -21.16
CA ASN A 34 -23.95 9.18 -22.27
C ASN A 34 -22.62 9.81 -21.81
N VAL A 35 -22.65 10.60 -20.74
CA VAL A 35 -21.44 11.28 -20.22
C VAL A 35 -20.55 10.34 -19.39
N ILE A 36 -21.16 9.46 -18.60
CA ILE A 36 -20.44 8.45 -17.81
C ILE A 36 -19.97 7.28 -18.69
N ASP A 37 -20.67 7.00 -19.80
CA ASP A 37 -20.43 5.85 -20.68
C ASP A 37 -20.53 4.51 -19.94
N LEU A 38 -21.62 4.35 -19.15
CA LEU A 38 -21.91 3.15 -18.37
C LEU A 38 -23.41 2.83 -18.37
N ASP A 39 -23.78 1.56 -18.52
CA ASP A 39 -25.19 1.13 -18.47
C ASP A 39 -25.83 1.34 -17.09
N LEU A 40 -27.14 1.59 -17.03
CA LEU A 40 -27.88 1.65 -15.77
C LEU A 40 -27.87 0.30 -15.04
N LEU A 41 -27.79 0.33 -13.71
CA LEU A 41 -27.82 -0.89 -12.89
C LEU A 41 -29.23 -1.46 -12.71
N TYR A 42 -30.25 -0.60 -12.89
CA TYR A 42 -31.66 -0.95 -12.74
C TYR A 42 -32.30 -1.04 -14.12
N SER A 43 -33.12 -2.07 -14.32
CA SER A 43 -33.81 -2.28 -15.61
C SER A 43 -34.89 -1.25 -15.88
N ASN A 44 -35.52 -0.71 -14.82
CA ASN A 44 -36.51 0.36 -14.91
C ASN A 44 -36.37 1.30 -13.71
N VAL A 45 -36.45 2.61 -13.95
CA VAL A 45 -36.48 3.63 -12.89
C VAL A 45 -37.76 4.45 -13.02
N SER A 46 -38.51 4.59 -11.93
CA SER A 46 -39.77 5.37 -11.91
C SER A 46 -39.72 6.39 -10.78
N VAL A 47 -40.16 7.62 -11.07
CA VAL A 47 -40.14 8.72 -10.11
C VAL A 47 -41.53 9.32 -9.96
N LYS A 48 -41.99 9.46 -8.71
CA LYS A 48 -43.28 10.08 -8.38
C LYS A 48 -43.11 11.18 -7.35
N LEU A 49 -43.92 12.22 -7.47
CA LEU A 49 -44.06 13.27 -6.47
C LEU A 49 -45.06 12.84 -5.40
N ASN A 50 -44.72 13.07 -4.13
CA ASN A 50 -45.61 12.86 -3.00
C ASN A 50 -46.22 14.18 -2.56
N GLN A 51 -47.54 14.30 -2.63
CA GLN A 51 -48.29 15.50 -2.26
C GLN A 51 -48.81 15.45 -0.81
N SER A 52 -48.58 14.34 -0.07
CA SER A 52 -49.06 14.20 1.30
C SER A 52 -48.15 14.95 2.29
N LYS A 53 -48.70 15.97 2.97
CA LYS A 53 -48.07 16.65 4.12
C LYS A 53 -48.01 15.71 5.34
N ASP A 54 -47.00 14.84 5.39
CA ASP A 54 -46.72 14.03 6.60
C ASP A 54 -45.88 14.88 7.59
N SER A 55 -46.56 15.69 8.40
CA SER A 55 -45.93 16.58 9.40
C SER A 55 -45.29 15.87 10.60
N GLU A 56 -45.43 14.55 10.76
CA GLU A 56 -45.06 13.86 12.02
C GLU A 56 -43.89 12.86 11.99
N LYS A 57 -43.11 12.71 10.89
CA LYS A 57 -41.98 11.74 10.87
C LYS A 57 -40.63 12.24 10.35
N ILE A 58 -40.35 13.53 10.43
CA ILE A 58 -39.07 14.08 9.91
C ILE A 58 -37.89 13.96 10.90
N LYS A 59 -38.14 13.66 12.19
CA LYS A 59 -37.08 13.67 13.22
C LYS A 59 -36.01 12.54 13.16
N ASN A 60 -36.07 11.62 12.20
CA ASN A 60 -35.14 10.47 12.13
C ASN A 60 -34.65 10.09 10.71
N ILE A 61 -34.73 10.99 9.72
CA ILE A 61 -34.26 10.69 8.35
C ILE A 61 -32.76 10.97 8.25
N SER A 62 -32.00 10.02 7.70
CA SER A 62 -30.56 10.21 7.43
C SER A 62 -30.36 11.42 6.52
N LEU A 63 -29.39 12.28 6.84
CA LEU A 63 -28.99 13.46 6.07
C LEU A 63 -28.89 13.20 4.55
N PHE A 64 -28.37 12.05 4.14
CA PHE A 64 -28.17 11.68 2.73
C PHE A 64 -29.44 11.23 1.99
N ASP A 65 -30.54 11.04 2.73
CA ASP A 65 -31.83 10.57 2.24
C ASP A 65 -32.90 11.69 2.32
N LEU A 66 -32.47 12.94 2.55
CA LEU A 66 -33.33 14.11 2.63
C LEU A 66 -34.27 14.23 1.42
N GLY A 67 -35.57 14.37 1.68
CA GLY A 67 -36.63 14.59 0.70
C GLY A 67 -37.00 13.41 -0.20
N VAL A 68 -36.51 12.18 0.07
CA VAL A 68 -36.75 11.01 -0.80
C VAL A 68 -37.05 9.73 -0.03
N LYS A 69 -38.02 8.96 -0.54
CA LYS A 69 -38.24 7.55 -0.18
C LYS A 69 -37.92 6.66 -1.39
N ARG A 70 -37.20 5.55 -1.17
CA ARG A 70 -36.79 4.62 -2.23
C ARG A 70 -37.33 3.23 -1.97
N LYS A 71 -37.79 2.54 -3.02
CA LYS A 71 -38.20 1.14 -2.96
C LYS A 71 -37.65 0.41 -4.18
N ILE A 72 -36.98 -0.73 -3.95
CA ILE A 72 -36.46 -1.58 -5.02
C ILE A 72 -37.33 -2.84 -5.07
N LYS A 73 -37.84 -3.19 -6.27
CA LYS A 73 -38.56 -4.46 -6.51
C LYS A 73 -38.12 -5.05 -7.85
N LYS A 74 -37.70 -6.32 -7.87
CA LYS A 74 -37.37 -7.07 -9.10
C LYS A 74 -36.47 -6.29 -10.08
N ASN A 75 -35.41 -5.66 -9.57
CA ASN A 75 -34.47 -4.82 -10.32
C ASN A 75 -35.01 -3.48 -10.86
N SER A 76 -36.23 -3.09 -10.47
CA SER A 76 -36.80 -1.76 -10.72
C SER A 76 -36.66 -0.86 -9.49
N LEU A 77 -36.24 0.40 -9.71
CA LEU A 77 -36.09 1.43 -8.68
C LEU A 77 -37.30 2.38 -8.71
N PHE A 78 -38.00 2.46 -7.59
CA PHE A 78 -39.11 3.40 -7.37
C PHE A 78 -38.63 4.50 -6.43
N ILE A 79 -38.70 5.75 -6.91
CA ILE A 79 -38.26 6.94 -6.19
C ILE A 79 -39.46 7.82 -5.94
N GLN A 80 -39.69 8.18 -4.68
CA GLN A 80 -40.75 9.08 -4.28
C GLN A 80 -40.11 10.34 -3.68
N ILE A 81 -40.34 11.48 -4.31
CA ILE A 81 -39.79 12.78 -3.89
C ILE A 81 -40.87 13.57 -3.18
N ASP A 82 -40.53 14.11 -2.02
CA ASP A 82 -41.44 14.88 -1.18
C ASP A 82 -41.51 16.34 -1.65
N GLU A 83 -42.74 16.84 -1.88
CA GLU A 83 -42.96 18.19 -2.39
C GLU A 83 -42.49 19.29 -1.42
N ASP A 84 -42.40 18.99 -0.11
CA ASP A 84 -41.87 19.91 0.90
C ASP A 84 -40.41 20.33 0.63
N TYR A 85 -39.70 19.58 -0.23
CA TYR A 85 -38.33 19.87 -0.65
C TYR A 85 -38.21 20.48 -2.05
N LYS A 86 -39.29 21.07 -2.61
CA LYS A 86 -39.33 21.70 -3.96
C LYS A 86 -38.16 22.63 -4.26
N ARG A 87 -37.71 23.42 -3.27
CA ARG A 87 -36.54 24.32 -3.40
C ARG A 87 -35.20 23.58 -3.65
N PHE A 88 -35.11 22.30 -3.30
CA PHE A 88 -33.92 21.46 -3.47
C PHE A 88 -34.07 20.38 -4.55
N PHE A 89 -35.14 20.40 -5.35
CA PHE A 89 -35.36 19.41 -6.43
C PHE A 89 -34.18 19.23 -7.37
N PRO A 90 -33.45 20.27 -7.82
CA PRO A 90 -32.27 20.08 -8.67
C PRO A 90 -31.20 19.18 -8.02
N PHE A 91 -30.94 19.40 -6.72
CA PHE A 91 -30.00 18.57 -5.96
C PHE A 91 -30.52 17.13 -5.82
N ILE A 92 -31.79 16.99 -5.45
CA ILE A 92 -32.40 15.68 -5.20
C ILE A 92 -32.44 14.85 -6.49
N LEU A 93 -32.94 15.40 -7.59
CA LEU A 93 -33.05 14.70 -8.87
C LEU A 93 -31.68 14.24 -9.38
N LEU A 94 -30.68 15.13 -9.35
CA LEU A 94 -29.34 14.76 -9.78
C LEU A 94 -28.71 13.70 -8.87
N ARG A 95 -28.90 13.80 -7.55
CA ARG A 95 -28.45 12.80 -6.57
C ARG A 95 -29.03 11.42 -6.89
N GLU A 96 -30.33 11.37 -7.12
CA GLU A 96 -31.04 10.12 -7.41
C GLU A 96 -30.65 9.52 -8.76
N ALA A 97 -30.43 10.36 -9.77
CA ALA A 97 -29.94 9.92 -11.07
C ALA A 97 -28.53 9.31 -10.96
N LEU A 98 -27.61 9.96 -10.23
CA LEU A 98 -26.27 9.42 -9.98
C LEU A 98 -26.30 8.11 -9.17
N TYR A 99 -27.22 7.96 -8.22
CA TYR A 99 -27.39 6.69 -7.49
C TYR A 99 -27.82 5.51 -8.37
N CYS A 100 -28.37 5.76 -9.57
CA CYS A 100 -28.70 4.69 -10.51
C CYS A 100 -27.46 3.99 -11.08
N PHE A 101 -26.28 4.59 -10.94
CA PHE A 101 -24.98 4.04 -11.35
C PHE A 101 -24.19 3.44 -10.18
N VAL A 102 -24.71 3.53 -8.95
CA VAL A 102 -24.07 3.01 -7.74
C VAL A 102 -24.62 1.62 -7.38
N PRO A 103 -23.76 0.58 -7.28
CA PRO A 103 -24.20 -0.75 -6.87
C PRO A 103 -24.87 -0.76 -5.50
N GLN A 104 -26.02 -1.44 -5.40
CA GLN A 104 -26.84 -1.48 -4.18
C GLN A 104 -26.05 -1.89 -2.93
N ALA A 105 -25.09 -2.80 -3.08
CA ALA A 105 -24.24 -3.30 -1.99
C ALA A 105 -23.40 -2.20 -1.32
N ILE A 106 -23.11 -1.09 -2.03
CA ILE A 106 -22.26 0.01 -1.57
C ILE A 106 -22.98 1.36 -1.54
N ALA A 107 -24.26 1.43 -1.92
CA ALA A 107 -25.07 2.65 -1.93
C ALA A 107 -25.23 3.32 -0.55
N GLN A 108 -25.05 2.55 0.54
CA GLN A 108 -25.07 3.05 1.92
C GLN A 108 -23.68 3.47 2.45
N ASN A 109 -22.63 3.36 1.63
CA ASN A 109 -21.29 3.77 2.04
C ASN A 109 -21.23 5.31 2.20
N GLN A 110 -20.90 5.77 3.41
CA GLN A 110 -20.85 7.19 3.74
C GLN A 110 -19.91 7.98 2.82
N THR A 111 -18.71 7.47 2.52
CA THR A 111 -17.75 8.16 1.65
C THR A 111 -18.28 8.33 0.23
N ILE A 112 -18.95 7.31 -0.32
CA ILE A 112 -19.58 7.39 -1.66
C ILE A 112 -20.69 8.44 -1.67
N ARG A 113 -21.57 8.42 -0.66
CA ARG A 113 -22.66 9.39 -0.53
C ARG A 113 -22.15 10.82 -0.45
N ILE A 114 -21.02 11.03 0.22
CA ILE A 114 -20.37 12.34 0.29
C ILE A 114 -19.77 12.74 -1.06
N ILE A 115 -19.06 11.85 -1.75
CA ILE A 115 -18.52 12.14 -3.09
C ILE A 115 -19.63 12.52 -4.06
N ILE A 116 -20.77 11.81 -4.02
CA ILE A 116 -21.94 12.15 -4.83
C ILE A 116 -22.42 13.56 -4.49
N ASN A 117 -22.56 13.90 -3.22
CA ASN A 117 -22.94 15.27 -2.83
C ASN A 117 -21.94 16.33 -3.30
N LEU A 118 -20.64 16.06 -3.32
CA LEU A 118 -19.65 16.98 -3.91
C LEU A 118 -19.86 17.16 -5.41
N ILE A 119 -20.18 16.08 -6.14
CA ILE A 119 -20.55 16.17 -7.57
C ILE A 119 -21.77 17.09 -7.73
N LEU A 120 -22.77 17.00 -6.84
CA LEU A 120 -23.93 17.90 -6.86
C LEU A 120 -23.54 19.36 -6.61
N GLU A 121 -22.73 19.62 -5.57
CA GLU A 121 -22.27 20.98 -5.25
C GLU A 121 -21.52 21.61 -6.42
N PHE A 122 -20.73 20.80 -7.14
CA PHE A 122 -19.99 21.24 -8.31
C PHE A 122 -20.90 21.49 -9.53
N GLU A 123 -21.74 20.53 -9.91
CA GLU A 123 -22.62 20.68 -11.08
C GLU A 123 -23.71 21.75 -10.85
N LEU A 124 -24.07 22.04 -9.60
CA LEU A 124 -25.07 23.06 -9.24
C LEU A 124 -24.45 24.31 -8.58
N GLU A 125 -23.18 24.61 -8.84
CA GLU A 125 -22.45 25.73 -8.20
C GLU A 125 -23.15 27.09 -8.40
N LYS A 126 -23.85 27.28 -9.51
CA LYS A 126 -24.59 28.52 -9.84
C LYS A 126 -26.02 28.56 -9.26
N PHE A 127 -26.46 27.55 -8.52
CA PHE A 127 -27.83 27.47 -8.03
C PHE A 127 -28.04 28.26 -6.72
N ARG A 128 -29.11 29.05 -6.65
CA ARG A 128 -29.36 30.03 -5.56
C ARG A 128 -29.44 29.45 -4.14
N HIS A 129 -29.82 28.18 -3.99
CA HIS A 129 -29.96 27.53 -2.67
C HIS A 129 -28.75 26.66 -2.29
N LEU A 130 -27.60 26.81 -2.97
CA LEU A 130 -26.38 26.05 -2.68
C LEU A 130 -25.89 26.24 -1.24
N ASP A 131 -25.92 27.47 -0.72
CA ASP A 131 -25.43 27.75 0.64
C ASP A 131 -26.34 27.16 1.71
N GLU A 132 -27.66 27.17 1.51
CA GLU A 132 -28.63 26.48 2.37
C GLU A 132 -28.40 24.96 2.36
N TRP A 133 -28.17 24.38 1.19
CA TRP A 133 -27.84 22.95 1.05
C TRP A 133 -26.53 22.60 1.77
N LYS A 134 -25.49 23.42 1.60
CA LYS A 134 -24.18 23.26 2.28
C LYS A 134 -24.31 23.29 3.79
N LEU A 135 -25.10 24.22 4.35
CA LEU A 135 -25.30 24.32 5.80
C LEU A 135 -25.90 23.03 6.37
N ILE A 136 -26.94 22.49 5.72
CA ILE A 136 -27.58 21.22 6.11
C ILE A 136 -26.54 20.10 6.20
N TYR A 137 -25.71 19.93 5.17
CA TYR A 137 -24.73 18.84 5.15
C TYR A 137 -23.49 19.08 6.04
N GLN A 138 -23.07 20.33 6.23
CA GLN A 138 -21.94 20.68 7.10
C GLN A 138 -22.22 20.35 8.57
N GLU A 139 -23.43 20.64 9.06
CA GLU A 139 -23.83 20.27 10.41
C GLU A 139 -23.87 18.74 10.59
N GLY A 140 -24.41 18.02 9.59
CA GLY A 140 -24.40 16.55 9.56
C GLY A 140 -23.00 15.92 9.53
N PHE A 141 -22.02 16.52 8.86
CA PHE A 141 -20.64 16.02 8.85
C PHE A 141 -19.94 16.16 10.21
N ILE A 142 -20.28 17.19 10.99
CA ILE A 142 -19.75 17.41 12.34
C ILE A 142 -20.28 16.36 13.31
N GLU A 143 -21.58 16.05 13.26
CA GLU A 143 -22.19 15.01 14.09
C GLU A 143 -21.66 13.61 13.76
N LEU A 144 -21.41 13.35 12.47
CA LEU A 144 -20.85 12.07 12.00
C LEU A 144 -19.34 11.93 12.26
N ASN A 145 -18.68 12.95 12.85
CA ASN A 145 -17.23 12.95 13.12
C ASN A 145 -16.39 12.71 11.84
N ILE A 146 -16.93 13.15 10.70
CA ILE A 146 -16.33 12.96 9.39
C ILE A 146 -15.34 14.10 9.17
N ASN A 147 -14.10 13.77 8.80
CA ASN A 147 -13.10 14.76 8.41
C ASN A 147 -13.57 15.45 7.10
N SER A 148 -14.43 16.47 7.21
CA SER A 148 -14.91 17.34 6.13
C SER A 148 -13.83 17.79 5.12
N PRO A 149 -12.59 18.11 5.53
CA PRO A 149 -11.59 18.64 4.61
C PRO A 149 -11.00 17.62 3.62
N ILE A 150 -11.24 16.33 3.86
CA ILE A 150 -10.81 15.24 2.98
C ILE A 150 -11.60 15.26 1.66
N PHE A 151 -12.84 15.74 1.71
CA PHE A 151 -13.78 15.70 0.61
C PHE A 151 -13.51 16.79 -0.44
N HIS A 152 -13.05 17.97 -0.03
CA HIS A 152 -12.61 19.03 -0.95
C HIS A 152 -11.37 18.66 -1.80
N THR A 153 -10.62 17.64 -1.38
CA THR A 153 -9.53 17.04 -2.18
C THR A 153 -10.06 16.39 -3.45
N ILE A 154 -11.26 15.81 -3.34
CA ILE A 154 -11.94 15.09 -4.41
C ILE A 154 -12.48 16.09 -5.44
N ASP A 155 -12.65 17.38 -5.09
CA ASP A 155 -13.12 18.43 -6.02
C ASP A 155 -12.25 18.53 -7.29
N LYS A 156 -10.91 18.43 -7.21
CA LYS A 156 -10.05 18.37 -8.42
C LYS A 156 -10.21 17.04 -9.16
N PHE A 157 -10.31 15.94 -8.41
CA PHE A 157 -10.65 14.65 -8.99
C PHE A 157 -12.04 14.66 -9.63
N LEU A 158 -12.95 15.62 -9.40
CA LEU A 158 -14.27 15.63 -10.03
C LEU A 158 -14.42 16.73 -11.10
N ARG A 159 -13.40 17.58 -11.33
CA ARG A 159 -13.43 18.62 -12.37
C ARG A 159 -13.20 18.01 -13.76
N PRO A 160 -14.18 18.08 -14.68
CA PRO A 160 -14.02 17.64 -16.05
C PRO A 160 -13.60 18.83 -16.91
N ASP A 161 -12.29 19.13 -16.96
CA ASP A 161 -11.77 20.15 -17.86
C ASP A 161 -10.87 19.46 -18.90
N GLY A 162 -11.42 19.23 -20.10
CA GLY A 162 -10.68 18.68 -21.23
C GLY A 162 -11.58 18.03 -22.29
N LEU A 163 -11.69 18.67 -23.46
CA LEU A 163 -12.48 18.19 -24.62
C LEU A 163 -11.86 16.98 -25.35
N ASN A 164 -10.64 16.53 -24.97
CA ASN A 164 -9.86 15.54 -25.73
C ASN A 164 -9.29 14.39 -24.88
N LEU A 165 -9.91 14.06 -23.75
CA LEU A 165 -9.49 12.91 -22.94
C LEU A 165 -10.57 11.85 -23.00
N SER A 166 -10.19 10.65 -23.41
CA SER A 166 -11.09 9.51 -23.56
C SER A 166 -11.80 9.08 -22.26
N GLU A 167 -11.39 9.57 -21.08
CA GLU A 167 -11.94 9.18 -19.78
C GLU A 167 -12.00 10.36 -18.78
N SER A 168 -13.21 10.79 -18.40
CA SER A 168 -13.40 11.73 -17.29
C SER A 168 -13.20 11.05 -15.94
N SER A 169 -12.86 11.80 -14.92
CA SER A 169 -12.67 11.28 -13.56
C SER A 169 -13.96 10.87 -12.85
N ILE A 170 -15.09 11.49 -13.23
CA ILE A 170 -16.44 11.07 -12.83
C ILE A 170 -16.73 9.69 -13.43
N ARG A 171 -16.43 9.48 -14.72
CA ARG A 171 -16.52 8.15 -15.36
C ARG A 171 -15.65 7.13 -14.61
N PHE A 172 -14.37 7.46 -14.38
CA PHE A 172 -13.47 6.60 -13.61
C PHE A 172 -14.02 6.23 -12.23
N PHE A 173 -14.64 7.18 -11.51
CA PHE A 173 -15.24 6.91 -10.21
C PHE A 173 -16.31 5.81 -10.30
N PHE A 174 -17.25 5.92 -11.25
CA PHE A 174 -18.32 4.93 -11.39
C PHE A 174 -17.83 3.59 -11.94
N GLU A 175 -16.86 3.58 -12.86
CA GLU A 175 -16.15 2.36 -13.28
C GLU A 175 -15.53 1.67 -12.05
N TYR A 176 -14.77 2.43 -11.27
CA TYR A 176 -14.13 1.92 -10.06
C TYR A 176 -15.15 1.38 -9.04
N LEU A 177 -16.29 2.04 -8.84
CA LEU A 177 -17.34 1.54 -7.95
C LEU A 177 -17.85 0.15 -8.38
N ARG A 178 -18.00 -0.10 -9.68
CA ARG A 178 -18.47 -1.38 -10.22
C ARG A 178 -17.41 -2.47 -10.11
N ASP A 179 -16.16 -2.12 -10.40
CA ASP A 179 -15.07 -3.08 -10.39
C ASP A 179 -14.60 -3.43 -8.97
N SER A 180 -14.83 -2.54 -8.00
CA SER A 180 -14.27 -2.62 -6.65
C SER A 180 -15.29 -2.85 -5.52
N ILE A 181 -16.55 -3.21 -5.81
CA ILE A 181 -17.65 -3.31 -4.83
C ILE A 181 -17.23 -3.98 -3.52
N GLN A 182 -16.61 -5.16 -3.60
CA GLN A 182 -16.27 -5.94 -2.41
C GLN A 182 -15.25 -5.24 -1.51
N LEU A 183 -14.23 -4.59 -2.07
CA LEU A 183 -13.25 -3.87 -1.27
C LEU A 183 -13.85 -2.68 -0.56
N ILE A 184 -14.74 -1.98 -1.24
CA ILE A 184 -15.45 -0.83 -0.69
C ILE A 184 -16.28 -1.30 0.52
N THR A 185 -16.85 -2.49 0.47
CA THR A 185 -17.55 -3.09 1.61
C THR A 185 -16.61 -3.60 2.72
N GLU A 186 -15.36 -3.94 2.41
CA GLU A 186 -14.40 -4.55 3.35
C GLU A 186 -13.43 -3.56 4.01
N ALA A 187 -13.01 -2.53 3.28
CA ALA A 187 -11.95 -1.61 3.65
C ALA A 187 -12.44 -0.16 3.55
N LYS A 188 -13.61 0.11 4.14
CA LYS A 188 -14.33 1.40 4.09
C LYS A 188 -13.41 2.60 4.38
N GLU A 189 -12.49 2.45 5.35
CA GLU A 189 -11.58 3.52 5.79
C GLU A 189 -10.49 3.87 4.75
N SER A 190 -10.21 3.00 3.78
CA SER A 190 -9.13 3.17 2.78
C SER A 190 -9.62 3.39 1.34
N PHE A 191 -10.94 3.44 1.14
CA PHE A 191 -11.54 3.55 -0.19
C PHE A 191 -11.02 4.75 -0.98
N ARG A 192 -10.96 5.92 -0.34
CA ARG A 192 -10.50 7.18 -0.94
C ARG A 192 -9.07 7.08 -1.46
N ASP A 193 -8.14 6.66 -0.60
CA ASP A 193 -6.71 6.64 -0.96
C ASP A 193 -6.47 5.67 -2.11
N ASN A 194 -7.16 4.53 -2.10
CA ASN A 194 -7.11 3.57 -3.19
C ASN A 194 -7.69 4.13 -4.49
N LEU A 195 -8.83 4.83 -4.45
CA LEU A 195 -9.44 5.46 -5.63
C LEU A 195 -8.46 6.44 -6.29
N ILE A 196 -7.85 7.32 -5.49
CA ILE A 196 -6.96 8.36 -6.01
C ILE A 196 -5.64 7.76 -6.52
N LYS A 197 -5.05 6.80 -5.79
CA LYS A 197 -3.84 6.08 -6.24
C LYS A 197 -4.06 5.41 -7.59
N GLU A 198 -5.19 4.73 -7.75
CA GLU A 198 -5.55 4.02 -8.99
C GLU A 198 -5.72 5.00 -10.16
N TYR A 199 -6.37 6.14 -9.93
CA TYR A 199 -6.53 7.18 -10.94
C TYR A 199 -5.18 7.79 -11.36
N ILE A 200 -4.29 8.10 -10.41
CA ILE A 200 -2.92 8.60 -10.70
C ILE A 200 -2.12 7.60 -11.53
N LEU A 201 -2.22 6.30 -11.22
CA LEU A 201 -1.55 5.25 -11.98
C LEU A 201 -2.06 5.18 -13.43
N ARG A 202 -3.36 5.41 -13.64
CA ARG A 202 -3.97 5.47 -14.98
C ARG A 202 -3.49 6.70 -15.76
N THR A 203 -3.52 7.90 -15.16
CA THR A 203 -3.19 9.16 -15.86
C THR A 203 -1.69 9.36 -16.11
N SER A 204 -0.82 8.84 -15.24
CA SER A 204 0.64 8.97 -15.41
C SER A 204 1.19 8.23 -16.64
N ARG A 205 0.39 7.39 -17.32
CA ARG A 205 0.76 6.76 -18.60
C ARG A 205 0.90 7.75 -19.76
N PHE A 206 0.35 8.96 -19.62
CA PHE A 206 0.28 9.98 -20.67
C PHE A 206 1.41 11.03 -20.65
N ILE A 207 2.35 10.98 -19.68
CA ILE A 207 3.42 11.99 -19.47
C ILE A 207 4.49 12.00 -20.61
N PHE A 208 4.42 11.12 -21.59
CA PHE A 208 5.49 10.87 -22.58
C PHE A 208 5.32 11.74 -23.84
N ASN A 209 5.42 13.06 -23.70
CA ASN A 209 5.46 14.00 -24.82
C ASN A 209 6.56 15.03 -24.54
N ASP A 210 7.50 15.22 -25.46
CA ASP A 210 8.64 16.11 -25.28
C ASP A 210 8.25 17.56 -24.96
N ASP A 211 7.19 18.11 -25.59
CA ASP A 211 6.69 19.46 -25.29
C ASP A 211 6.15 19.56 -23.85
N ILE A 212 5.49 18.49 -23.36
CA ILE A 212 5.00 18.40 -21.97
C ILE A 212 6.17 18.29 -21.00
N ILE A 213 7.18 17.48 -21.30
CA ILE A 213 8.37 17.33 -20.47
C ILE A 213 9.17 18.64 -20.38
N GLU A 214 9.32 19.33 -21.50
CA GLU A 214 9.96 20.64 -21.54
C GLU A 214 9.15 21.68 -20.76
N ALA A 215 7.81 21.67 -20.87
CA ALA A 215 6.95 22.52 -20.04
C ALA A 215 7.09 22.21 -18.53
N ILE A 216 7.20 20.94 -18.15
CA ILE A 216 7.46 20.53 -16.74
C ILE A 216 8.81 21.07 -16.27
N ARG A 217 9.89 20.93 -17.07
CA ARG A 217 11.22 21.46 -16.73
C ARG A 217 11.17 22.96 -16.47
N ILE A 218 10.57 23.71 -17.38
CA ILE A 218 10.43 25.17 -17.28
C ILE A 218 9.57 25.58 -16.09
N LEU A 219 8.46 24.87 -15.84
CA LEU A 219 7.63 25.13 -14.66
C LEU A 219 8.41 24.96 -13.35
N ILE A 220 9.26 23.93 -13.27
CA ILE A 220 10.13 23.71 -12.11
C ILE A 220 11.10 24.89 -11.96
N GLU A 221 11.75 25.33 -13.04
CA GLU A 221 12.67 26.48 -13.02
C GLU A 221 11.99 27.78 -12.60
N ILE A 222 10.81 28.08 -13.16
CA ILE A 222 10.03 29.27 -12.78
C ILE A 222 9.64 29.17 -11.31
N PHE A 223 9.12 28.04 -10.84
CA PHE A 223 8.67 27.89 -9.46
C PHE A 223 9.82 27.97 -8.46
N CYS A 224 11.00 27.41 -8.77
CA CYS A 224 12.18 27.54 -7.91
C CYS A 224 12.67 29.00 -7.79
N LYS A 225 12.52 29.81 -8.85
CA LYS A 225 12.92 31.23 -8.85
C LYS A 225 11.89 32.14 -8.18
N VAL A 226 10.62 32.00 -8.53
CA VAL A 226 9.52 32.87 -8.05
C VAL A 226 9.05 32.44 -6.65
N LYS A 227 9.20 31.15 -6.30
CA LYS A 227 8.80 30.53 -5.03
C LYS A 227 7.31 30.59 -4.70
N ASN A 228 6.46 31.05 -5.62
CA ASN A 228 5.05 31.31 -5.39
C ASN A 228 4.14 30.35 -6.19
N TYR A 229 3.07 29.85 -5.58
CA TYR A 229 2.11 28.91 -6.16
C TYR A 229 0.91 29.57 -6.88
N LYS A 230 1.00 30.88 -7.19
CA LYS A 230 -0.04 31.70 -7.85
C LYS A 230 -0.52 31.14 -9.21
N ALA A 231 -1.53 31.80 -9.80
CA ALA A 231 -2.29 31.32 -10.96
C ALA A 231 -1.42 31.03 -12.19
N LEU A 232 -1.86 30.08 -13.02
CA LEU A 232 -1.13 29.66 -14.24
C LEU A 232 -0.90 30.81 -15.23
N ILE A 233 -1.81 31.78 -15.28
CA ILE A 233 -1.64 33.01 -16.08
C ILE A 233 -0.38 33.77 -15.68
N GLU A 234 -0.04 33.81 -14.39
CA GLU A 234 1.19 34.47 -13.95
C GLU A 234 2.42 33.69 -14.43
N TYR A 235 2.35 32.35 -14.47
CA TYR A 235 3.42 31.52 -15.01
C TYR A 235 3.64 31.70 -16.51
N GLN A 236 2.60 32.03 -17.27
CA GLN A 236 2.74 32.43 -18.67
C GLN A 236 3.49 33.76 -18.81
N ASN A 237 3.24 34.71 -17.91
CA ASN A 237 3.97 35.97 -17.87
C ASN A 237 5.42 35.78 -17.45
N TYR A 238 5.69 34.99 -16.40
CA TYR A 238 7.05 34.64 -15.98
C TYR A 238 7.79 33.89 -17.09
N PHE A 239 7.12 33.00 -17.82
CA PHE A 239 7.72 32.35 -18.98
C PHE A 239 8.18 33.37 -20.02
N LYS A 240 7.32 34.32 -20.40
CA LYS A 240 7.66 35.36 -21.37
C LYS A 240 8.82 36.23 -20.86
N GLU A 241 8.73 36.71 -19.63
CA GLU A 241 9.77 37.54 -19.00
C GLU A 241 11.11 36.79 -18.88
N PHE A 242 11.08 35.55 -18.42
CA PHE A 242 12.31 34.78 -18.21
C PHE A 242 12.93 34.34 -19.54
N LYS A 243 12.12 34.08 -20.57
CA LYS A 243 12.62 33.79 -21.92
C LYS A 243 13.23 35.04 -22.56
N GLN A 244 12.62 36.21 -22.40
CA GLN A 244 13.15 37.48 -22.93
C GLN A 244 14.45 37.93 -22.24
N ASN A 245 14.60 37.60 -20.95
CA ASN A 245 15.76 37.95 -20.15
C ASN A 245 16.83 36.83 -20.10
N ASP A 246 16.77 35.83 -21.00
CA ASP A 246 17.66 34.66 -21.04
C ASP A 246 17.81 33.90 -19.70
N LYS A 247 16.80 34.01 -18.82
CA LYS A 247 16.73 33.29 -17.55
C LYS A 247 16.31 31.83 -17.74
N ILE A 248 15.67 31.49 -18.86
CA ILE A 248 15.33 30.12 -19.28
C ILE A 248 15.67 29.94 -20.76
N SER A 249 16.36 28.86 -21.10
CA SER A 249 16.65 28.50 -22.49
C SER A 249 15.66 27.44 -22.97
N THR A 250 14.89 27.72 -24.03
CA THR A 250 13.90 26.78 -24.58
C THR A 250 13.37 27.16 -25.96
N ASP A 251 13.13 26.15 -26.78
CA ASP A 251 12.49 26.28 -28.09
C ASP A 251 10.95 26.34 -28.00
N LEU A 252 10.36 26.08 -26.83
CA LEU A 252 8.92 26.17 -26.66
C LEU A 252 8.42 27.58 -26.95
N SER A 253 7.37 27.70 -27.74
CA SER A 253 6.61 28.94 -27.89
C SER A 253 5.71 29.14 -26.66
N LEU A 254 5.30 30.40 -26.40
CA LEU A 254 4.34 30.69 -25.34
C LEU A 254 3.04 29.88 -25.49
N ARG A 255 2.60 29.66 -26.74
CA ARG A 255 1.42 28.84 -27.05
C ARG A 255 1.61 27.40 -26.60
N ARG A 256 2.72 26.75 -26.99
CA ARG A 256 2.99 25.35 -26.62
C ARG A 256 3.23 25.19 -25.13
N PHE A 257 3.92 26.14 -24.50
CA PHE A 257 4.06 26.17 -23.05
C PHE A 257 2.69 26.23 -22.37
N THR A 258 1.80 27.13 -22.81
CA THR A 258 0.43 27.25 -22.30
C THR A 258 -0.38 25.97 -22.50
N GLU A 259 -0.27 25.32 -23.65
CA GLU A 259 -0.93 24.03 -23.92
C GLU A 259 -0.41 22.92 -22.97
N GLY A 260 0.91 22.84 -22.77
CA GLY A 260 1.52 21.88 -21.84
C GLY A 260 1.13 22.13 -20.37
N VAL A 261 1.13 23.40 -19.95
CA VAL A 261 0.70 23.81 -18.60
C VAL A 261 -0.78 23.51 -18.36
N LYS A 262 -1.63 23.77 -19.36
CA LYS A 262 -3.06 23.43 -19.32
C LYS A 262 -3.25 21.92 -19.17
N TRP A 263 -2.54 21.13 -19.95
CA TRP A 263 -2.55 19.67 -19.83
C TRP A 263 -2.10 19.20 -18.44
N ILE A 264 -1.03 19.79 -17.88
CA ILE A 264 -0.54 19.47 -16.52
C ILE A 264 -1.63 19.74 -15.48
N ASN A 265 -2.36 20.84 -15.61
CA ASN A 265 -3.43 21.21 -14.70
C ASN A 265 -4.63 20.25 -14.77
N GLU A 266 -5.05 19.92 -15.99
CA GLU A 266 -6.24 19.14 -16.30
C GLU A 266 -6.06 17.63 -16.06
N VAL A 267 -4.90 17.08 -16.46
CA VAL A 267 -4.70 15.62 -16.60
C VAL A 267 -3.75 15.04 -15.56
N SER A 268 -2.81 15.87 -15.11
CA SER A 268 -1.77 15.45 -14.18
C SER A 268 -2.07 15.93 -12.76
N PHE A 269 -1.34 15.36 -11.82
CA PHE A 269 -1.30 15.88 -10.48
C PHE A 269 -0.02 16.66 -10.17
N ILE A 270 0.87 16.87 -11.15
CA ILE A 270 2.09 17.63 -10.95
C ILE A 270 1.70 19.05 -10.47
N SER A 271 2.23 19.46 -9.33
CA SER A 271 1.81 20.70 -8.66
C SER A 271 2.98 21.35 -7.90
N PRO A 272 2.95 22.68 -7.69
CA PRO A 272 3.93 23.35 -6.84
C PRO A 272 3.76 22.83 -5.41
N THR A 273 4.80 22.22 -4.87
CA THR A 273 4.84 21.74 -3.48
C THR A 273 6.09 22.27 -2.80
N TYR A 274 6.11 22.29 -1.48
CA TYR A 274 7.27 22.76 -0.71
C TYR A 274 7.84 21.65 0.15
N GLU A 275 9.17 21.57 0.19
CA GLU A 275 9.89 20.82 1.21
C GLU A 275 9.90 21.65 2.49
N ILE A 276 9.59 21.02 3.62
CA ILE A 276 9.59 21.68 4.93
C ILE A 276 10.91 21.41 5.63
N ASN A 277 11.54 22.48 6.11
CA ASN A 277 12.64 22.36 7.04
C ASN A 277 12.10 22.06 8.46
N TRP A 278 11.73 20.81 8.69
CA TRP A 278 11.15 20.32 9.96
C TRP A 278 12.02 20.66 11.18
N GLN A 279 13.34 20.72 10.98
CA GLN A 279 14.31 20.98 12.04
C GLN A 279 14.14 22.36 12.67
N LEU A 280 13.68 23.37 11.91
CA LEU A 280 13.49 24.75 12.39
C LEU A 280 12.34 24.86 13.41
N ILE A 281 11.38 23.94 13.36
CA ILE A 281 10.16 23.95 14.19
C ILE A 281 10.15 22.80 15.22
N ASP A 282 11.33 22.34 15.62
CA ASP A 282 11.55 21.26 16.59
C ASP A 282 10.89 19.92 16.24
N ILE A 283 10.75 19.64 14.95
CA ILE A 283 10.35 18.33 14.46
C ILE A 283 11.57 17.65 13.83
N GLY A 284 11.83 16.41 14.23
CA GLY A 284 12.90 15.62 13.63
C GLY A 284 12.35 14.67 12.58
N TRP A 285 13.15 14.49 11.52
CA TRP A 285 12.93 13.47 10.49
C TRP A 285 14.00 12.39 10.64
N TYR A 286 13.53 11.15 10.81
CA TYR A 286 14.38 10.00 11.05
C TYR A 286 14.10 8.89 10.05
N SER A 287 15.13 8.12 9.71
CA SER A 287 14.99 6.85 9.00
C SER A 287 15.35 5.71 9.93
N CYS A 288 14.50 4.69 9.99
CA CYS A 288 14.66 3.54 10.85
C CYS A 288 14.54 2.25 10.04
N SER A 289 15.54 1.37 10.19
CA SER A 289 15.54 0.02 9.66
C SER A 289 15.65 -0.99 10.80
N LEU A 290 14.69 -1.91 10.89
CA LEU A 290 14.62 -2.96 11.90
C LEU A 290 14.57 -4.32 11.22
N THR A 291 15.33 -5.28 11.73
CA THR A 291 15.20 -6.70 11.35
C THR A 291 14.72 -7.49 12.56
N PHE A 292 13.52 -8.04 12.48
CA PHE A 292 12.91 -8.81 13.55
C PHE A 292 13.41 -10.25 13.58
N HIS A 293 13.44 -10.83 14.78
CA HIS A 293 13.84 -12.21 15.00
C HIS A 293 12.95 -13.19 14.19
N PRO A 294 13.51 -14.19 13.47
CA PRO A 294 12.74 -15.07 12.58
C PRO A 294 11.69 -15.94 13.28
N ALA A 295 11.86 -16.21 14.58
CA ALA A 295 10.85 -16.92 15.39
C ALA A 295 9.56 -16.11 15.62
N ILE A 296 9.58 -14.80 15.34
CA ILE A 296 8.42 -13.94 15.52
C ILE A 296 7.54 -14.02 14.29
N ASN A 297 6.28 -14.39 14.48
CA ASN A 297 5.30 -14.41 13.40
C ASN A 297 5.10 -13.01 12.81
N LYS A 298 5.28 -12.89 11.49
CA LYS A 298 5.07 -11.65 10.72
C LYS A 298 3.75 -10.94 11.06
N LYS A 299 2.64 -11.67 11.24
CA LYS A 299 1.34 -11.10 11.60
C LYS A 299 1.36 -10.31 12.91
N LYS A 300 2.16 -10.76 13.89
CA LYS A 300 2.36 -10.02 15.15
C LYS A 300 3.15 -8.73 14.93
N ILE A 301 4.16 -8.78 14.06
CA ILE A 301 4.97 -7.61 13.71
C ILE A 301 4.12 -6.58 12.96
N ASP A 302 3.37 -7.00 11.95
CA ASP A 302 2.46 -6.13 11.20
C ASP A 302 1.42 -5.47 12.12
N ARG A 303 0.94 -6.20 13.15
CA ARG A 303 0.03 -5.66 14.17
C ARG A 303 0.67 -4.53 15.00
N ILE A 304 1.96 -4.64 15.32
CA ILE A 304 2.72 -3.60 16.03
C ILE A 304 2.95 -2.39 15.14
N LEU A 305 3.40 -2.62 13.90
CA LEU A 305 3.73 -1.56 12.95
C LEU A 305 2.53 -0.67 12.64
N LYS A 306 1.32 -1.24 12.53
CA LYS A 306 0.08 -0.48 12.36
C LYS A 306 -0.22 0.54 13.48
N LYS A 307 0.39 0.38 14.65
CA LYS A 307 0.20 1.24 15.82
C LYS A 307 1.48 1.99 16.23
N PHE A 308 2.56 1.83 15.48
CA PHE A 308 3.84 2.45 15.80
C PHE A 308 3.71 3.97 15.73
N PRO A 309 4.00 4.72 16.82
CA PRO A 309 3.86 6.17 16.83
C PRO A 309 4.74 6.84 15.77
N PHE A 310 4.20 7.81 15.04
CA PHE A 310 4.92 8.65 14.07
C PHE A 310 5.46 7.93 12.81
N ILE A 311 5.14 6.66 12.60
CA ILE A 311 5.63 5.89 11.45
C ILE A 311 5.06 6.39 10.13
N ILE A 312 5.91 6.47 9.11
CA ILE A 312 5.57 6.87 7.74
C ILE A 312 6.14 5.86 6.77
N SER A 313 5.32 5.48 5.78
CA SER A 313 5.72 4.68 4.63
C SER A 313 6.56 3.42 5.00
N PRO A 314 6.00 2.50 5.82
CA PRO A 314 6.67 1.25 6.15
C PRO A 314 6.89 0.36 4.93
N ARG A 315 8.13 -0.10 4.72
CA ARG A 315 8.54 -0.89 3.55
C ARG A 315 9.29 -2.13 3.98
N SER A 316 8.92 -3.28 3.41
CA SER A 316 9.56 -4.55 3.73
C SER A 316 10.57 -4.98 2.67
N SER A 317 11.65 -5.63 3.13
CA SER A 317 12.64 -6.26 2.26
C SER A 317 12.39 -7.77 2.18
N PRO A 318 12.21 -8.34 0.97
CA PRO A 318 12.07 -9.79 0.81
C PRO A 318 13.43 -10.49 0.97
N GLY A 319 13.41 -11.81 1.17
CA GLY A 319 14.59 -12.67 0.95
C GLY A 319 15.07 -13.50 2.14
N LYS A 320 14.49 -13.32 3.33
CA LYS A 320 14.85 -14.05 4.56
C LYS A 320 13.58 -14.47 5.33
N PHE A 321 13.68 -15.42 6.27
CA PHE A 321 12.56 -15.72 7.17
C PHE A 321 12.40 -14.62 8.24
N SER A 322 13.50 -13.98 8.66
CA SER A 322 13.43 -12.74 9.42
C SER A 322 12.67 -11.68 8.64
N TYR A 323 11.88 -10.87 9.34
CA TYR A 323 11.18 -9.76 8.71
C TYR A 323 11.99 -8.47 8.85
N ALA A 324 12.53 -7.98 7.73
CA ALA A 324 13.26 -6.72 7.65
C ALA A 324 12.34 -5.61 7.14
N ILE A 325 12.32 -4.48 7.85
CA ILE A 325 11.50 -3.32 7.54
C ILE A 325 12.32 -2.03 7.61
N SER A 326 12.08 -1.11 6.69
CA SER A 326 12.59 0.25 6.68
C SER A 326 11.40 1.22 6.64
N PHE A 327 11.47 2.31 7.40
CA PHE A 327 10.42 3.32 7.48
C PHE A 327 10.98 4.68 7.88
N TRP A 328 10.23 5.73 7.59
CA TRP A 328 10.51 7.06 8.11
C TRP A 328 9.71 7.34 9.38
N LEU A 329 10.21 8.26 10.19
CA LEU A 329 9.54 8.80 11.35
C LEU A 329 9.63 10.32 11.27
N ILE A 330 8.51 11.02 11.44
CA ILE A 330 8.49 12.48 11.65
C ILE A 330 7.84 12.71 13.01
N SER A 331 8.63 13.12 14.00
CA SER A 331 8.14 13.34 15.36
C SER A 331 8.77 14.58 16.00
N PRO A 332 8.10 15.22 16.98
CA PRO A 332 8.71 16.26 17.78
C PRO A 332 10.03 15.77 18.40
N LYS A 333 11.06 16.62 18.39
CA LYS A 333 12.41 16.30 18.88
C LYS A 333 12.45 15.88 20.35
N ILE A 334 11.49 16.35 21.14
CA ILE A 334 11.36 15.99 22.56
C ILE A 334 11.16 14.48 22.77
N TYR A 335 10.69 13.73 21.76
CA TYR A 335 10.57 12.27 21.81
C TYR A 335 11.83 11.49 21.37
N GLU A 336 12.90 12.14 20.90
CA GLU A 336 14.09 11.45 20.36
C GLU A 336 14.69 10.44 21.37
N LYS A 337 14.84 10.85 22.63
CA LYS A 337 15.42 10.00 23.70
C LYS A 337 14.56 8.78 23.98
N ASP A 338 13.24 8.94 24.02
CA ASP A 338 12.30 7.85 24.25
C ASP A 338 12.29 6.85 23.09
N LEU A 339 12.39 7.35 21.85
CA LEU A 339 12.48 6.49 20.66
C LEU A 339 13.76 5.65 20.67
N ILE A 340 14.92 6.24 20.99
CA ILE A 340 16.20 5.52 21.12
C ILE A 340 16.06 4.41 22.16
N ARG A 341 15.59 4.77 23.37
CA ARG A 341 15.39 3.82 24.47
C ARG A 341 14.41 2.71 24.11
N PHE A 342 13.33 3.03 23.39
CA PHE A 342 12.36 2.04 22.92
C PHE A 342 13.03 1.01 21.99
N ILE A 343 13.82 1.46 21.01
CA ILE A 343 14.50 0.56 20.07
C ILE A 343 15.57 -0.29 20.79
N GLU A 344 16.30 0.28 21.75
CA GLU A 344 17.24 -0.48 22.60
C GLU A 344 16.54 -1.58 23.38
N LYS A 345 15.39 -1.27 24.02
CA LYS A 345 14.59 -2.28 24.72
C LYS A 345 14.12 -3.41 23.79
N LEU A 346 13.79 -3.12 22.51
CA LEU A 346 13.44 -4.17 21.55
C LEU A 346 14.61 -5.14 21.30
N GLU A 347 15.84 -4.62 21.24
CA GLU A 347 17.05 -5.43 21.04
C GLU A 347 17.42 -6.22 22.31
N GLU A 348 17.33 -5.59 23.49
CA GLU A 348 17.55 -6.24 24.80
C GLU A 348 16.59 -7.42 25.02
N PHE A 349 15.34 -7.29 24.58
CA PHE A 349 14.36 -8.36 24.62
C PHE A 349 14.53 -9.40 23.50
N GLY A 350 15.52 -9.24 22.61
CA GLY A 350 15.80 -10.13 21.49
C GLY A 350 14.74 -10.10 20.40
N TYR A 351 13.84 -9.10 20.38
CA TYR A 351 12.80 -9.00 19.35
C TYR A 351 13.36 -8.58 17.99
N ILE A 352 14.45 -7.81 17.99
CA ILE A 352 15.17 -7.39 16.79
C ILE A 352 16.62 -7.89 16.85
N ILE A 353 17.14 -8.27 15.68
CA ILE A 353 18.52 -8.77 15.49
C ILE A 353 19.43 -7.73 14.85
N ASN A 354 18.84 -6.71 14.21
CA ASN A 354 19.59 -5.62 13.60
C ASN A 354 18.73 -4.35 13.62
N LYS A 355 19.38 -3.21 13.86
CA LYS A 355 18.77 -1.89 13.93
C LYS A 355 19.67 -0.86 13.24
N THR A 356 19.06 0.09 12.57
CA THR A 356 19.72 1.31 12.10
C THR A 356 18.73 2.45 12.27
N LEU A 357 19.18 3.53 12.91
CA LEU A 357 18.42 4.77 13.06
C LEU A 357 19.33 5.90 12.58
N VAL A 358 18.82 6.77 11.73
CA VAL A 358 19.57 7.91 11.20
C VAL A 358 18.73 9.17 11.37
N PHE A 359 19.33 10.19 11.98
CA PHE A 359 18.71 11.49 12.22
C PHE A 359 19.14 12.46 11.13
N TYR A 360 18.21 12.84 10.24
CA TYR A 360 18.50 13.76 9.14
C TYR A 360 18.56 15.18 9.67
N ARG A 361 19.78 15.72 9.74
CA ARG A 361 20.06 17.02 10.36
C ARG A 361 20.82 17.99 9.46
N GLU A 362 21.36 17.55 8.33
CA GLU A 362 22.34 18.38 7.58
C GLU A 362 22.00 18.51 6.10
N PHE A 363 21.77 17.43 5.35
CA PHE A 363 21.61 17.53 3.89
C PHE A 363 20.62 16.53 3.30
N TYR A 364 19.90 16.99 2.28
CA TYR A 364 18.99 16.20 1.45
C TYR A 364 19.17 16.56 -0.02
N ASN A 365 19.35 15.53 -0.86
CA ASN A 365 19.29 15.66 -2.30
C ASN A 365 18.23 14.70 -2.87
N ASN A 366 17.39 15.23 -3.76
CA ASN A 366 16.54 14.44 -4.63
C ASN A 366 16.78 14.86 -6.08
N SER A 367 17.37 13.95 -6.85
CA SER A 367 17.63 14.13 -8.26
C SER A 367 16.63 13.30 -9.08
N ILE A 368 16.03 13.91 -10.10
CA ILE A 368 15.21 13.25 -11.11
C ILE A 368 15.82 13.50 -12.49
N ASN A 369 15.83 12.48 -13.35
CA ASN A 369 16.29 12.63 -14.73
C ASN A 369 15.09 12.56 -15.67
N LEU A 370 14.66 13.72 -16.18
CA LEU A 370 13.49 13.83 -17.06
C LEU A 370 13.73 13.21 -18.44
N ASN A 371 14.98 12.93 -18.84
CA ASN A 371 15.27 12.20 -20.08
C ASN A 371 14.55 10.84 -20.15
N TYR A 372 14.25 10.23 -18.99
CA TYR A 372 13.50 8.97 -18.93
C TYR A 372 12.06 9.07 -19.48
N PHE A 373 11.45 10.26 -19.43
CA PHE A 373 10.07 10.47 -19.84
C PHE A 373 9.95 11.00 -21.28
N ARG A 374 11.06 11.31 -21.93
CA ARG A 374 11.09 11.83 -23.30
C ARG A 374 10.73 10.76 -24.33
N ASN A 375 10.23 11.20 -25.48
CA ASN A 375 9.72 10.32 -26.54
C ASN A 375 10.74 9.32 -27.06
N PHE A 376 12.02 9.72 -27.13
CA PHE A 376 13.09 8.86 -27.62
C PHE A 376 13.39 7.69 -26.66
N TYR A 377 13.02 7.83 -25.39
CA TYR A 377 13.37 6.88 -24.36
C TYR A 377 12.38 5.72 -24.31
N LYS A 378 12.89 4.48 -24.38
CA LYS A 378 12.05 3.27 -24.29
C LYS A 378 11.91 2.82 -22.84
N ARG A 379 10.67 2.70 -22.36
CA ARG A 379 10.34 2.25 -20.99
C ARG A 379 11.05 0.94 -20.64
N GLY A 380 11.50 0.84 -19.38
CA GLY A 380 12.19 -0.34 -18.85
C GLY A 380 13.69 -0.42 -19.13
N ARG A 381 14.27 0.52 -19.91
CA ARG A 381 15.72 0.66 -20.07
C ARG A 381 16.38 1.39 -18.89
N LEU A 382 17.70 1.30 -18.76
CA LEU A 382 18.50 2.22 -17.95
C LEU A 382 18.87 3.46 -18.76
N ILE A 383 19.08 4.59 -18.08
CA ILE A 383 19.43 5.83 -18.76
C ILE A 383 20.84 5.70 -19.33
N ASN A 384 20.99 6.08 -20.60
CA ASN A 384 22.26 6.15 -21.28
C ASN A 384 22.63 7.63 -21.51
N PRO A 385 23.53 8.21 -20.70
CA PRO A 385 24.01 9.57 -20.89
C PRO A 385 24.73 9.78 -22.23
N ASN A 386 25.24 8.72 -22.85
CA ASN A 386 25.95 8.78 -24.14
C ASN A 386 24.99 8.72 -25.35
N HIS A 387 23.66 8.66 -25.14
CA HIS A 387 22.70 8.65 -26.24
C HIS A 387 22.65 10.04 -26.91
N PRO A 388 22.61 10.16 -28.26
CA PRO A 388 22.69 11.46 -28.94
C PRO A 388 21.55 12.43 -28.60
N ASN A 389 20.37 11.91 -28.26
CA ASN A 389 19.23 12.73 -27.82
C ASN A 389 19.21 12.99 -26.31
N TYR A 390 20.17 12.47 -25.54
CA TYR A 390 20.31 12.78 -24.13
C TYR A 390 20.71 14.25 -23.97
N ASP A 391 20.10 14.94 -23.02
CA ASP A 391 20.40 16.35 -22.76
C ASP A 391 20.43 16.59 -21.25
N GLU A 392 21.55 17.11 -20.76
CA GLU A 392 21.82 17.36 -19.34
C GLU A 392 20.83 18.36 -18.72
N LYS A 393 20.20 19.24 -19.51
CA LYS A 393 19.22 20.21 -18.97
C LYS A 393 17.99 19.54 -18.36
N TYR A 394 17.74 18.28 -18.68
CA TYR A 394 16.65 17.47 -18.12
C TYR A 394 17.05 16.76 -16.80
N GLU A 395 18.29 16.93 -16.34
CA GLU A 395 18.72 16.49 -15.01
C GLU A 395 18.35 17.54 -13.96
N ILE A 396 17.33 17.25 -13.16
CA ILE A 396 16.87 18.18 -12.13
C ILE A 396 17.29 17.66 -10.76
N SER A 397 18.16 18.41 -10.08
CA SER A 397 18.53 18.14 -8.69
C SER A 397 17.96 19.18 -7.75
N PHE A 398 17.21 18.72 -6.74
CA PHE A 398 16.83 19.50 -5.59
C PHE A 398 17.81 19.22 -4.45
N GLU A 399 18.49 20.25 -3.97
CA GLU A 399 19.46 20.18 -2.87
C GLU A 399 19.04 21.10 -1.75
N ASN A 400 19.07 20.57 -0.52
CA ASN A 400 18.72 21.33 0.66
C ASN A 400 19.69 21.03 1.81
N ASN A 401 20.19 22.09 2.43
CA ASN A 401 20.95 22.03 3.67
C ASN A 401 20.04 22.39 4.85
N TYR A 402 19.75 21.41 5.70
CA TYR A 402 19.06 21.67 6.96
C TYR A 402 20.07 22.30 7.93
N GLY A 403 19.86 23.57 8.26
CA GLY A 403 20.62 24.25 9.31
C GLY A 403 20.30 23.72 10.71
N SER A 404 21.19 23.95 11.68
CA SER A 404 20.98 23.60 13.09
C SER A 404 20.16 24.63 13.88
N GLN A 405 19.83 25.77 13.26
CA GLN A 405 19.18 26.89 13.92
C GLN A 405 17.70 26.62 14.09
N ARG A 406 17.15 26.99 15.26
CA ARG A 406 15.71 26.99 15.50
C ARG A 406 15.11 28.28 14.95
N LEU A 407 13.90 28.22 14.38
CA LEU A 407 13.15 29.42 14.06
C LEU A 407 12.91 30.21 15.36
N GLN A 408 13.22 31.51 15.40
CA GLN A 408 12.92 32.36 16.57
C GLN A 408 11.42 32.64 16.76
N ARG A 409 10.55 32.04 15.93
CA ARG A 409 9.09 32.22 15.94
C ARG A 409 8.40 30.94 16.38
N GLU A 410 7.44 31.08 17.28
CA GLU A 410 6.48 30.03 17.61
C GLU A 410 5.53 29.83 16.41
N THR A 411 5.49 28.61 15.87
CA THR A 411 4.51 28.24 14.84
C THR A 411 3.13 28.25 15.46
N SER A 412 2.15 28.92 14.85
CA SER A 412 0.73 28.86 15.27
C SER A 412 -0.01 27.60 14.76
N LEU A 413 -1.29 27.42 15.12
CA LEU A 413 -2.15 26.38 14.51
C LEU A 413 -2.34 26.60 13.00
N LEU A 414 -2.54 27.85 12.60
CA LEU A 414 -2.68 28.21 11.19
C LEU A 414 -1.38 27.88 10.45
N ASP A 415 -0.23 28.18 11.05
CA ASP A 415 1.09 27.87 10.52
C ASP A 415 1.24 26.36 10.32
N THR A 416 0.96 25.57 11.36
CA THR A 416 1.00 24.09 11.30
C THR A 416 0.08 23.55 10.21
N MET A 417 -1.15 24.08 10.10
CA MET A 417 -2.08 23.65 9.05
C MET A 417 -1.62 24.07 7.65
N ILE A 418 -1.02 25.26 7.48
CA ILE A 418 -0.44 25.68 6.21
C ILE A 418 0.68 24.71 5.82
N LEU A 419 1.61 24.43 6.74
CA LEU A 419 2.73 23.49 6.55
C LEU A 419 2.24 22.09 6.13
N GLU A 420 1.28 21.52 6.85
CA GLU A 420 0.71 20.21 6.49
C GLU A 420 0.07 20.18 5.09
N ASN A 421 -0.45 21.30 4.58
CA ASN A 421 -1.07 21.35 3.25
C ASN A 421 -0.07 21.70 2.13
N VAL A 422 0.97 22.49 2.38
CA VAL A 422 1.96 22.84 1.33
C VAL A 422 2.93 21.71 1.01
N SER A 423 3.11 20.78 1.95
CA SER A 423 4.04 19.64 1.82
C SER A 423 3.40 18.36 1.32
N GLN A 424 2.07 18.32 1.24
CA GLN A 424 1.37 17.11 0.82
C GLN A 424 1.71 16.73 -0.62
N TRP A 425 1.82 15.42 -0.86
CA TRP A 425 1.97 14.92 -2.22
C TRP A 425 0.67 15.20 -2.96
N ASN A 426 0.74 16.17 -3.87
CA ASN A 426 -0.02 16.51 -5.10
C ASN A 426 -1.56 16.29 -5.19
N ILE A 427 -2.12 15.35 -4.42
CA ILE A 427 -3.55 15.08 -4.24
C ILE A 427 -4.20 16.13 -3.33
N VAL A 428 -3.59 16.42 -2.16
CA VAL A 428 -4.20 17.26 -1.11
C VAL A 428 -3.55 18.65 -0.99
N ALA A 429 -2.40 18.85 -1.66
CA ALA A 429 -1.63 20.06 -1.49
C ALA A 429 -2.18 21.32 -2.17
N ILE A 430 -1.69 22.47 -1.70
CA ILE A 430 -1.77 23.74 -2.41
C ILE A 430 -1.13 23.55 -3.79
N GLY A 431 -1.86 23.88 -4.85
CA GLY A 431 -1.41 23.69 -6.23
C GLY A 431 -1.86 24.84 -7.11
N PHE A 432 -1.41 24.84 -8.37
CA PHE A 432 -1.85 25.81 -9.37
C PHE A 432 -3.38 25.91 -9.37
N GLU A 433 -3.90 27.14 -9.28
CA GLU A 433 -5.34 27.46 -9.29
C GLU A 433 -6.17 26.94 -8.10
N ARG A 434 -5.53 26.37 -7.06
CA ARG A 434 -6.22 25.85 -5.86
C ARG A 434 -6.41 26.90 -4.76
N ARG A 435 -6.02 28.15 -5.00
CA ARG A 435 -5.92 29.23 -4.00
C ARG A 435 -7.23 29.44 -3.23
N THR A 436 -8.33 29.73 -3.92
CA THR A 436 -9.64 30.01 -3.28
C THR A 436 -10.21 28.80 -2.54
N ASN A 437 -10.05 27.59 -3.12
CA ASN A 437 -10.52 26.35 -2.51
C ASN A 437 -9.71 25.97 -1.26
N VAL A 438 -8.39 26.12 -1.30
CA VAL A 438 -7.52 25.82 -0.16
C VAL A 438 -7.76 26.83 0.96
N PHE A 439 -8.01 28.11 0.67
CA PHE A 439 -8.37 29.07 1.72
C PHE A 439 -9.70 28.74 2.40
N ARG A 440 -10.73 28.39 1.62
CA ARG A 440 -12.01 27.91 2.16
C ARG A 440 -11.78 26.67 3.03
N LEU A 441 -10.94 25.75 2.57
CA LEU A 441 -10.55 24.54 3.28
C LEU A 441 -9.79 24.83 4.58
N LEU A 442 -8.76 25.69 4.59
CA LEU A 442 -8.01 26.05 5.79
C LEU A 442 -8.92 26.71 6.85
N LYS A 443 -9.80 27.62 6.43
CA LYS A 443 -10.78 28.26 7.31
C LYS A 443 -11.75 27.24 7.91
N SER A 444 -12.29 26.34 7.09
CA SER A 444 -13.18 25.26 7.56
C SER A 444 -12.45 24.30 8.50
N ARG A 445 -11.17 23.97 8.22
CA ARG A 445 -10.32 23.09 9.03
C ARG A 445 -10.07 23.64 10.42
N ILE A 446 -9.72 24.92 10.54
CA ILE A 446 -9.45 25.55 11.83
C ILE A 446 -10.72 25.54 12.69
N ILE A 447 -11.87 25.89 12.11
CA ILE A 447 -13.15 25.86 12.81
C ILE A 447 -13.50 24.43 13.20
N TYR A 448 -13.35 23.47 12.28
CA TYR A 448 -13.62 22.06 12.51
C TYR A 448 -12.73 21.48 13.60
N GLU A 449 -11.42 21.77 13.62
CA GLU A 449 -10.50 21.26 14.63
C GLU A 449 -10.91 21.72 16.04
N ILE A 450 -11.26 23.01 16.18
CA ILE A 450 -11.75 23.55 17.47
C ILE A 450 -13.08 22.89 17.88
N LEU A 451 -14.01 22.73 16.93
CA LEU A 451 -15.30 22.11 17.20
C LEU A 451 -15.15 20.61 17.51
N SER A 452 -14.23 19.92 16.84
CA SER A 452 -13.89 18.52 17.06
C SER A 452 -13.30 18.32 18.45
N GLN A 453 -12.34 19.16 18.86
CA GLN A 453 -11.78 19.17 20.22
C GLN A 453 -12.88 19.41 21.28
N LYS A 454 -13.78 20.38 21.06
CA LYS A 454 -14.93 20.62 21.96
C LYS A 454 -15.89 19.44 22.02
N ASN A 455 -16.25 18.88 20.88
CA ASN A 455 -17.11 17.71 20.82
C ASN A 455 -16.47 16.52 21.53
N LEU A 456 -15.15 16.36 21.38
CA LEU A 456 -14.40 15.31 22.06
C LEU A 456 -14.43 15.49 23.59
N ILE A 457 -14.23 16.72 24.09
CA ILE A 457 -14.33 17.04 25.52
C ILE A 457 -15.77 16.85 26.04
N LYS A 458 -16.77 17.28 25.29
CA LYS A 458 -18.19 17.08 25.64
C LYS A 458 -18.52 15.58 25.72
N ASN A 459 -18.06 14.80 24.76
CA ASN A 459 -18.34 13.37 24.70
C ASN A 459 -17.60 12.59 25.79
N ILE A 460 -16.32 12.89 26.04
CA ILE A 460 -15.60 12.26 27.16
C ILE A 460 -16.22 12.65 28.50
N LYS A 461 -16.63 13.91 28.70
CA LYS A 461 -17.36 14.34 29.91
C LYS A 461 -18.65 13.54 30.08
N LYS A 462 -19.46 13.41 29.03
CA LYS A 462 -20.70 12.61 29.07
C LYS A 462 -20.43 11.14 29.41
N LYS A 463 -19.39 10.52 28.82
CA LYS A 463 -19.04 9.13 29.10
C LYS A 463 -18.49 8.94 30.51
N VAL A 464 -17.63 9.83 30.98
CA VAL A 464 -17.10 9.80 32.35
C VAL A 464 -18.21 10.02 33.36
N GLN A 465 -19.16 10.93 33.09
CA GLN A 465 -20.33 11.13 33.94
C GLN A 465 -21.22 9.88 34.01
N ILE A 466 -21.49 9.21 32.88
CA ILE A 466 -22.22 7.92 32.87
C ILE A 466 -21.51 6.86 33.72
N ILE A 467 -20.17 6.86 33.72
CA ILE A 467 -19.39 5.94 34.55
C ILE A 467 -19.48 6.36 36.02
N GLN A 468 -19.25 7.63 36.34
CA GLN A 468 -19.24 8.19 37.70
C GLN A 468 -20.59 8.11 38.41
N ASP A 469 -21.69 8.20 37.67
CA ASP A 469 -23.03 8.10 38.21
C ASP A 469 -23.48 6.62 38.37
N ASN A 470 -22.58 5.65 38.13
CA ASN A 470 -22.87 4.21 38.23
C ASN A 470 -21.69 3.42 38.83
N ASP A 471 -21.78 3.12 40.13
CA ASP A 471 -20.76 2.40 40.89
C ASP A 471 -20.38 1.04 40.30
N GLU A 472 -21.34 0.33 39.68
CA GLU A 472 -21.07 -0.96 39.05
C GLU A 472 -20.16 -0.83 37.82
N ILE A 473 -20.32 0.25 37.04
CA ILE A 473 -19.45 0.55 35.90
C ILE A 473 -18.06 0.98 36.39
N ILE A 474 -17.99 1.77 37.47
CA ILE A 474 -16.71 2.17 38.10
C ILE A 474 -15.94 0.92 38.53
N GLN A 475 -16.55 0.06 39.35
CA GLN A 475 -15.91 -1.16 39.86
C GLN A 475 -15.49 -2.09 38.72
N PHE A 476 -16.36 -2.28 37.73
CA PHE A 476 -16.03 -3.07 36.54
C PHE A 476 -14.82 -2.49 35.79
N PHE A 477 -14.75 -1.16 35.65
CA PHE A 477 -13.67 -0.51 34.92
C PHE A 477 -12.35 -0.52 35.66
N ILE A 478 -12.34 -0.17 36.95
CA ILE A 478 -11.14 -0.20 37.79
C ILE A 478 -10.58 -1.62 37.81
N THR A 479 -11.42 -2.62 38.07
CA THR A 479 -11.03 -4.04 38.02
C THR A 479 -10.43 -4.40 36.66
N LEU A 480 -11.01 -3.93 35.55
CA LEU A 480 -10.47 -4.17 34.21
C LEU A 480 -9.10 -3.51 34.01
N LEU A 481 -8.92 -2.27 34.47
CA LEU A 481 -7.65 -1.54 34.36
C LEU A 481 -6.56 -2.17 35.23
N GLU A 482 -6.84 -2.50 36.49
CA GLU A 482 -5.90 -3.13 37.40
C GLU A 482 -5.41 -4.48 36.88
N ASN A 483 -6.34 -5.34 36.46
CA ASN A 483 -6.02 -6.66 35.92
C ASN A 483 -5.16 -6.60 34.65
N ASN A 484 -5.25 -5.51 33.88
CA ASN A 484 -4.59 -5.39 32.58
C ASN A 484 -3.48 -4.34 32.53
N LYS A 485 -3.17 -3.66 33.64
CA LYS A 485 -2.21 -2.54 33.72
C LYS A 485 -0.85 -2.89 33.13
N LYS A 486 -0.36 -4.11 33.39
CA LYS A 486 0.94 -4.62 32.90
C LYS A 486 1.07 -4.73 31.38
N PHE A 487 -0.06 -4.82 30.67
CA PHE A 487 -0.10 -4.95 29.21
C PHE A 487 -0.11 -3.59 28.48
N GLY A 488 -0.37 -2.52 29.23
CA GLY A 488 -0.34 -1.13 28.76
C GLY A 488 -1.59 -0.69 28.01
N PHE A 489 -1.72 0.63 27.83
CA PHE A 489 -2.90 1.29 27.27
C PHE A 489 -3.33 0.73 25.89
N PHE A 490 -2.38 0.58 24.98
CA PHE A 490 -2.65 0.16 23.58
C PHE A 490 -3.19 -1.27 23.49
N TYR A 491 -2.83 -2.13 24.46
CA TYR A 491 -3.36 -3.48 24.57
C TYR A 491 -4.82 -3.45 25.01
N ILE A 492 -5.12 -2.73 26.11
CA ILE A 492 -6.47 -2.65 26.68
C ILE A 492 -7.45 -2.07 25.66
N LYS A 493 -7.05 -0.99 24.97
CA LYS A 493 -7.83 -0.42 23.86
C LYS A 493 -8.17 -1.47 22.80
N GLU A 494 -7.18 -2.25 22.35
CA GLU A 494 -7.41 -3.27 21.32
C GLU A 494 -8.27 -4.43 21.80
N TYR A 495 -8.12 -4.78 23.07
CA TYR A 495 -8.91 -5.82 23.71
C TYR A 495 -10.38 -5.40 23.76
N LEU A 496 -10.68 -4.18 24.22
CA LEU A 496 -12.04 -3.64 24.26
C LEU A 496 -12.68 -3.53 22.87
N GLU A 497 -11.97 -2.97 21.89
CA GLU A 497 -12.43 -2.92 20.49
C GLU A 497 -12.66 -4.31 19.89
N GLY A 498 -11.77 -5.25 20.23
CA GLY A 498 -11.85 -6.63 19.81
C GLY A 498 -13.08 -7.34 20.37
N ILE A 499 -13.33 -7.22 21.68
CA ILE A 499 -14.51 -7.79 22.33
C ILE A 499 -15.78 -7.18 21.75
N LYS A 500 -15.87 -5.85 21.64
CA LYS A 500 -17.05 -5.17 21.08
C LYS A 500 -17.41 -5.73 19.70
N LYS A 501 -16.45 -5.77 18.78
CA LYS A 501 -16.66 -6.33 17.43
C LYS A 501 -17.03 -7.82 17.44
N TYR A 502 -16.45 -8.58 18.37
CA TYR A 502 -16.75 -10.01 18.51
C TYR A 502 -18.20 -10.20 18.96
N LEU A 503 -18.64 -9.48 19.98
CA LEU A 503 -20.01 -9.55 20.52
C LEU A 503 -21.05 -9.05 19.50
N GLU A 504 -20.78 -7.95 18.79
CA GLU A 504 -21.63 -7.48 17.69
C GLU A 504 -21.83 -8.55 16.61
N LEU A 505 -20.78 -9.32 16.30
CA LEU A 505 -20.90 -10.43 15.36
C LEU A 505 -21.70 -11.59 15.94
N VAL A 506 -21.49 -11.94 17.21
CA VAL A 506 -22.27 -12.98 17.91
C VAL A 506 -23.76 -12.61 17.89
N ASP A 507 -24.13 -11.39 18.26
CA ASP A 507 -25.51 -10.89 18.25
C ASP A 507 -26.13 -11.00 16.86
N LYS A 508 -25.39 -10.59 15.83
CA LYS A 508 -25.85 -10.70 14.44
C LYS A 508 -26.12 -12.16 14.04
N ILE A 509 -25.27 -13.09 14.47
CA ILE A 509 -25.42 -14.50 14.13
C ILE A 509 -26.63 -15.09 14.86
N LEU A 510 -26.73 -14.86 16.17
CA LEU A 510 -27.79 -15.43 17.01
C LEU A 510 -29.16 -14.87 16.64
N SER A 511 -29.26 -13.57 16.35
CA SER A 511 -30.50 -12.95 15.87
C SER A 511 -30.97 -13.48 14.51
N GLN A 512 -30.05 -13.93 13.66
CA GLN A 512 -30.38 -14.50 12.35
C GLN A 512 -30.66 -16.01 12.39
N ASN A 513 -30.41 -16.67 13.52
CA ASN A 513 -30.53 -18.12 13.68
C ASN A 513 -31.16 -18.45 15.04
N ALA A 514 -32.48 -18.19 15.15
CA ALA A 514 -33.26 -18.42 16.37
C ALA A 514 -33.23 -19.88 16.87
N ASP A 515 -32.87 -20.83 16.00
CA ASP A 515 -32.77 -22.25 16.31
C ASP A 515 -31.62 -22.59 17.28
N ILE A 516 -30.66 -21.67 17.47
CA ILE A 516 -29.51 -21.85 18.34
C ILE A 516 -29.90 -21.45 19.77
N LYS A 517 -30.14 -22.42 20.65
CA LYS A 517 -30.67 -22.22 22.00
C LYS A 517 -29.64 -22.24 23.13
N ASN A 518 -28.40 -22.66 22.86
CA ASN A 518 -27.35 -22.70 23.88
C ASN A 518 -25.93 -22.59 23.30
N VAL A 519 -24.95 -22.42 24.20
CA VAL A 519 -23.53 -22.26 23.86
C VAL A 519 -22.99 -23.42 23.01
N PHE A 520 -23.39 -24.66 23.32
CA PHE A 520 -22.94 -25.85 22.59
C PHE A 520 -23.47 -25.84 21.15
N GLN A 521 -24.76 -25.54 20.98
CA GLN A 521 -25.38 -25.40 19.65
C GLN A 521 -24.73 -24.26 18.86
N PHE A 522 -24.36 -23.16 19.51
CA PHE A 522 -23.65 -22.07 18.85
C PHE A 522 -22.23 -22.48 18.39
N GLN A 523 -21.50 -23.22 19.23
CA GLN A 523 -20.20 -23.77 18.86
C GLN A 523 -20.30 -24.76 17.70
N GLU A 524 -21.28 -25.66 17.72
CA GLU A 524 -21.55 -26.59 16.64
C GLU A 524 -21.98 -25.88 15.35
N PHE A 525 -22.78 -24.82 15.47
CA PHE A 525 -23.14 -23.97 14.33
C PHE A 525 -21.91 -23.30 13.70
N ILE A 526 -21.00 -22.76 14.53
CA ILE A 526 -19.71 -22.21 14.07
C ILE A 526 -18.89 -23.26 13.32
N LYS A 527 -18.75 -24.46 13.90
CA LYS A 527 -17.95 -25.54 13.31
C LYS A 527 -18.56 -26.05 12.00
N LYS A 528 -19.88 -26.25 11.95
CA LYS A 528 -20.58 -26.89 10.80
C LYS A 528 -20.80 -25.94 9.64
N LYS A 529 -21.26 -24.70 9.90
CA LYS A 529 -21.62 -23.77 8.82
C LYS A 529 -20.48 -22.84 8.40
N GLY A 530 -19.45 -22.63 9.23
CA GLY A 530 -18.36 -21.70 8.95
C GLY A 530 -18.89 -20.27 8.77
N ILE A 531 -18.99 -19.50 9.84
CA ILE A 531 -19.82 -18.28 9.83
C ILE A 531 -19.12 -17.06 9.22
N PHE A 532 -17.80 -17.10 9.13
CA PHE A 532 -17.02 -15.96 8.66
C PHE A 532 -17.03 -15.96 7.13
N ASN A 533 -17.71 -14.97 6.56
CA ASN A 533 -17.62 -14.71 5.13
C ASN A 533 -16.35 -13.92 4.77
N LYS A 534 -15.62 -13.43 5.79
CA LYS A 534 -14.45 -12.56 5.64
C LYS A 534 -13.25 -13.05 6.42
N LEU A 535 -12.07 -12.83 5.83
CA LEU A 535 -10.77 -13.17 6.44
C LEU A 535 -10.57 -12.46 7.79
N ASP A 536 -10.95 -11.18 7.88
CA ASP A 536 -10.74 -10.37 9.08
C ASP A 536 -11.60 -10.83 10.26
N GLU A 537 -12.83 -11.27 10.00
CA GLU A 537 -13.74 -11.86 11.00
C GLU A 537 -13.17 -13.18 11.54
N SER A 538 -12.71 -14.05 10.64
CA SER A 538 -12.04 -15.32 11.02
C SER A 538 -10.78 -15.06 11.86
N ILE A 539 -9.98 -14.06 11.49
CA ILE A 539 -8.78 -13.66 12.24
C ILE A 539 -9.13 -13.16 13.63
N LEU A 540 -10.23 -12.40 13.79
CA LEU A 540 -10.71 -11.92 15.08
C LEU A 540 -11.15 -13.09 15.97
N PHE A 541 -11.93 -14.03 15.43
CA PHE A 541 -12.42 -15.20 16.16
C PHE A 541 -11.32 -16.18 16.61
N ASN A 542 -10.23 -16.23 15.86
CA ASN A 542 -9.08 -17.06 16.21
C ASN A 542 -8.19 -16.45 17.31
N ARG A 543 -8.50 -15.26 17.84
CA ARG A 543 -7.79 -14.68 18.99
C ARG A 543 -8.19 -15.43 20.27
N THR A 544 -7.29 -16.27 20.75
CA THR A 544 -7.52 -17.17 21.91
C THR A 544 -8.05 -16.45 23.15
N GLN A 545 -7.51 -15.28 23.49
CA GLN A 545 -7.93 -14.53 24.67
C GLN A 545 -9.37 -14.01 24.53
N LEU A 546 -9.67 -13.27 23.44
CA LEU A 546 -11.02 -12.80 23.16
C LEU A 546 -12.04 -13.95 23.09
N LYS A 547 -11.67 -15.05 22.44
CA LYS A 547 -12.52 -16.23 22.32
C LYS A 547 -12.85 -16.81 23.69
N LYS A 548 -11.87 -16.97 24.58
CA LYS A 548 -12.12 -17.46 25.95
C LYS A 548 -13.08 -16.55 26.70
N ASP A 549 -12.84 -15.24 26.68
CA ASP A 549 -13.68 -14.29 27.41
C ASP A 549 -15.11 -14.28 26.84
N VAL A 550 -15.27 -14.24 25.51
CA VAL A 550 -16.59 -14.26 24.87
C VAL A 550 -17.36 -15.55 25.16
N PHE A 551 -16.75 -16.73 24.97
CA PHE A 551 -17.44 -18.01 25.16
C PHE A 551 -17.69 -18.39 26.61
N ASN A 552 -16.83 -17.98 27.54
CA ASN A 552 -16.96 -18.37 28.93
C ASN A 552 -17.76 -17.36 29.75
N ARG A 553 -17.76 -16.08 29.35
CA ARG A 553 -18.41 -15.00 30.11
C ARG A 553 -19.65 -14.46 29.41
N PHE A 554 -19.58 -14.13 28.12
CA PHE A 554 -20.64 -13.35 27.46
C PHE A 554 -21.73 -14.19 26.80
N ILE A 555 -21.36 -15.23 26.03
CA ILE A 555 -22.34 -16.10 25.36
C ILE A 555 -23.23 -16.84 26.37
N PRO A 556 -22.73 -17.36 27.51
CA PRO A 556 -23.61 -17.95 28.52
C PRO A 556 -24.67 -16.97 29.01
N LEU A 557 -24.29 -15.71 29.26
CA LEU A 557 -25.22 -14.65 29.66
C LEU A 557 -26.27 -14.36 28.58
N TYR A 558 -25.91 -14.43 27.29
CA TYR A 558 -26.89 -14.24 26.20
C TYR A 558 -28.08 -15.20 26.35
N TYR A 559 -27.82 -16.45 26.72
CA TYR A 559 -28.85 -17.48 26.87
C TYR A 559 -29.49 -17.52 28.26
N SER A 560 -28.72 -17.29 29.32
CA SER A 560 -29.22 -17.39 30.70
C SER A 560 -29.89 -16.12 31.20
N ASN A 561 -29.40 -14.94 30.80
CA ASN A 561 -29.92 -13.65 31.22
C ASN A 561 -29.57 -12.56 30.19
N PHE A 562 -30.42 -12.45 29.18
CA PHE A 562 -30.21 -11.54 28.06
C PHE A 562 -30.11 -10.05 28.46
N GLU A 563 -30.81 -9.64 29.51
CA GLU A 563 -30.72 -8.27 30.04
C GLU A 563 -29.36 -7.99 30.68
N THR A 564 -28.80 -8.95 31.43
CA THR A 564 -27.43 -8.85 31.96
C THR A 564 -26.40 -8.84 30.84
N TYR A 565 -26.60 -9.64 29.79
CA TYR A 565 -25.76 -9.61 28.59
C TYR A 565 -25.77 -8.23 27.92
N LYS A 566 -26.95 -7.67 27.64
CA LYS A 566 -27.10 -6.31 27.08
C LYS A 566 -26.42 -5.26 27.96
N LYS A 567 -26.58 -5.35 29.28
CA LYS A 567 -25.96 -4.45 30.25
C LYS A 567 -24.43 -4.50 30.16
N GLN A 568 -23.83 -5.68 30.15
CA GLN A 568 -22.38 -5.81 30.02
C GLN A 568 -21.86 -5.35 28.64
N LEU A 569 -22.62 -5.60 27.57
CA LEU A 569 -22.30 -5.08 26.23
C LEU A 569 -22.32 -3.56 26.21
N ASN A 570 -23.29 -2.93 26.87
CA ASN A 570 -23.34 -1.48 27.03
C ASN A 570 -22.14 -0.96 27.83
N HIS A 571 -21.76 -1.62 28.94
CA HIS A 571 -20.54 -1.28 29.69
C HIS A 571 -19.31 -1.31 28.78
N ILE A 572 -19.08 -2.41 28.05
CA ILE A 572 -17.95 -2.51 27.11
C ILE A 572 -17.98 -1.39 26.07
N SER A 573 -19.14 -1.04 25.53
CA SER A 573 -19.25 0.05 24.56
C SER A 573 -18.85 1.40 25.17
N ILE A 574 -19.32 1.71 26.39
CA ILE A 574 -18.96 2.95 27.11
C ILE A 574 -17.44 3.01 27.33
N LEU A 575 -16.84 1.91 27.79
CA LEU A 575 -15.40 1.86 28.05
C LEU A 575 -14.56 1.92 26.77
N THR A 576 -15.03 1.30 25.69
CA THR A 576 -14.39 1.37 24.36
C THR A 576 -14.39 2.82 23.86
N ASP A 577 -15.52 3.52 23.99
CA ASP A 577 -15.65 4.92 23.61
C ASP A 577 -14.69 5.80 24.43
N LEU A 578 -14.64 5.58 25.76
CA LEU A 578 -13.70 6.29 26.65
C LEU A 578 -12.24 6.11 26.20
N PHE A 579 -11.79 4.87 25.99
CA PHE A 579 -10.43 4.58 25.52
C PHE A 579 -10.13 5.22 24.16
N ASN A 580 -11.12 5.28 23.26
CA ASN A 580 -10.98 5.98 21.98
C ASN A 580 -10.81 7.49 22.16
N TYR A 581 -11.54 8.11 23.08
CA TYR A 581 -11.36 9.53 23.40
C TYR A 581 -10.01 9.80 24.08
N CYS A 582 -9.60 8.97 25.05
CA CYS A 582 -8.30 9.08 25.71
C CYS A 582 -7.13 8.92 24.74
N PHE A 583 -7.23 7.99 23.78
CA PHE A 583 -6.22 7.83 22.73
C PHE A 583 -6.09 9.09 21.87
N LYS A 584 -7.21 9.69 21.46
CA LYS A 584 -7.22 10.94 20.68
C LYS A 584 -6.64 12.12 21.49
N LEU A 585 -6.88 12.17 22.80
CA LEU A 585 -6.32 13.15 23.73
C LEU A 585 -4.88 12.86 24.20
N LYS A 586 -4.29 11.75 23.75
CA LYS A 586 -2.97 11.24 24.18
C LYS A 586 -2.86 10.99 25.70
N ILE A 587 -3.95 10.61 26.35
CA ILE A 587 -3.96 10.20 27.75
C ILE A 587 -3.70 8.70 27.81
N PHE A 588 -2.43 8.32 27.94
CA PHE A 588 -2.01 6.91 27.96
C PHE A 588 -1.75 6.35 29.36
N ASN A 589 -1.62 7.21 30.36
CA ASN A 589 -1.33 6.80 31.72
C ASN A 589 -2.55 6.14 32.38
N ILE A 590 -2.47 4.83 32.61
CA ILE A 590 -3.57 4.05 33.19
C ILE A 590 -3.96 4.56 34.60
N ASN A 591 -3.01 5.00 35.41
CA ASN A 591 -3.30 5.53 36.74
C ASN A 591 -4.03 6.87 36.66
N ALA A 592 -3.68 7.71 35.67
CA ALA A 592 -4.41 8.95 35.44
C ALA A 592 -5.85 8.68 35.00
N LEU A 593 -6.09 7.63 34.21
CA LEU A 593 -7.44 7.22 33.80
C LEU A 593 -8.30 6.76 34.98
N MET A 594 -7.74 5.98 35.91
CA MET A 594 -8.45 5.59 37.14
C MET A 594 -8.87 6.82 37.95
N ARG A 595 -7.93 7.74 38.18
CA ARG A 595 -8.20 8.99 38.92
C ARG A 595 -9.25 9.88 38.26
N ILE A 596 -9.26 9.99 36.93
CA ILE A 596 -10.27 10.78 36.20
C ILE A 596 -11.69 10.23 36.44
N ILE A 597 -11.82 8.94 36.75
CA ILE A 597 -13.12 8.29 36.97
C ILE A 597 -13.49 8.31 38.44
N GLU A 598 -12.54 8.08 39.33
CA GLU A 598 -12.77 8.09 40.78
C GLU A 598 -13.05 9.49 41.34
N ASP A 599 -12.35 10.52 40.85
CA ASP A 599 -12.47 11.89 41.37
C ASP A 599 -13.32 12.77 40.44
N LYS A 600 -14.61 12.88 40.78
CA LYS A 600 -15.57 13.74 40.08
C LYS A 600 -15.11 15.20 40.05
N SER A 601 -14.59 15.73 41.16
CA SER A 601 -14.13 17.13 41.25
C SER A 601 -12.95 17.42 40.33
N LEU A 602 -12.00 16.48 40.24
CA LEU A 602 -10.84 16.59 39.37
C LEU A 602 -11.25 16.55 37.91
N SER A 603 -12.14 15.62 37.56
CA SER A 603 -12.65 15.50 36.19
C SER A 603 -13.40 16.77 35.76
N GLU A 604 -14.27 17.32 36.61
CA GLU A 604 -15.00 18.56 36.35
C GLU A 604 -14.07 19.76 36.22
N LYS A 605 -13.07 19.91 37.11
CA LYS A 605 -12.04 20.95 37.00
C LYS A 605 -11.26 20.86 35.69
N ILE A 606 -10.89 19.65 35.24
CA ILE A 606 -10.21 19.44 33.96
C ILE A 606 -11.10 19.85 32.79
N TYR A 607 -12.38 19.45 32.80
CA TYR A 607 -13.30 19.76 31.71
C TYR A 607 -13.66 21.24 31.63
N ILE A 608 -13.96 21.88 32.77
CA ILE A 608 -14.27 23.32 32.83
C ILE A 608 -13.06 24.12 32.30
N LYS A 609 -11.86 23.86 32.83
CA LYS A 609 -10.64 24.52 32.36
C LYS A 609 -10.42 24.33 30.86
N LYS A 610 -10.60 23.12 30.33
CA LYS A 610 -10.43 22.87 28.89
C LYS A 610 -11.52 23.56 28.04
N GLN A 611 -12.75 23.60 28.52
CA GLN A 611 -13.87 24.22 27.82
C GLN A 611 -13.70 25.74 27.73
N GLU A 612 -13.43 26.40 28.87
CA GLU A 612 -13.14 27.83 28.96
C GLU A 612 -11.98 28.22 28.03
N LYS A 613 -10.92 27.41 28.01
CA LYS A 613 -9.77 27.58 27.12
C LYS A 613 -10.14 27.50 25.64
N LEU A 614 -10.92 26.49 25.22
CA LEU A 614 -11.36 26.37 23.82
C LEU A 614 -12.37 27.46 23.42
N ASP A 615 -13.15 27.98 24.35
CA ASP A 615 -14.02 29.13 24.12
C ASP A 615 -13.22 30.42 23.91
N HIS A 616 -12.15 30.63 24.67
CA HIS A 616 -11.21 31.73 24.46
C HIS A 616 -10.51 31.65 23.09
N ILE A 617 -9.97 30.49 22.70
CA ILE A 617 -9.34 30.27 21.39
C ILE A 617 -10.32 30.55 20.25
N ARG A 618 -11.58 30.06 20.36
CA ARG A 618 -12.62 30.30 19.34
C ARG A 618 -12.94 31.79 19.20
N LYS A 619 -13.03 32.54 20.31
CA LYS A 619 -13.27 33.99 20.28
C LYS A 619 -12.14 34.73 19.56
N ASN A 620 -10.89 34.36 19.83
CA ASN A 620 -9.72 34.98 19.19
C ASN A 620 -9.65 34.69 17.68
N ILE A 621 -10.00 33.47 17.26
CA ILE A 621 -10.02 33.11 15.84
C ILE A 621 -11.20 33.77 15.10
N LYS A 622 -12.38 33.93 15.73
CA LYS A 622 -13.47 34.71 15.13
C LYS A 622 -13.08 36.18 14.88
N LYS A 623 -12.23 36.75 15.74
CA LYS A 623 -11.70 38.12 15.56
C LYS A 623 -10.65 38.21 14.44
N ARG A 624 -9.82 37.18 14.27
CA ARG A 624 -8.84 37.08 13.18
C ARG A 624 -9.56 36.67 11.87
N LYS A 625 -9.94 37.63 11.03
CA LYS A 625 -10.46 37.34 9.67
C LYS A 625 -9.37 36.64 8.84
N ILE A 626 -9.35 35.30 8.83
CA ILE A 626 -8.43 34.52 7.98
C ILE A 626 -8.81 34.72 6.52
N THR A 627 -8.02 35.52 5.80
CA THR A 627 -8.18 35.81 4.36
C THR A 627 -7.10 35.08 3.56
N GLY A 628 -7.29 34.99 2.24
CA GLY A 628 -6.27 34.46 1.34
C GLY A 628 -4.95 35.21 1.41
N THR A 629 -5.03 36.54 1.57
CA THR A 629 -3.86 37.41 1.73
C THR A 629 -3.01 37.05 2.95
N VAL A 630 -3.64 36.70 4.09
CA VAL A 630 -2.92 36.29 5.31
C VAL A 630 -2.18 34.97 5.10
N VAL A 631 -2.82 34.00 4.41
CA VAL A 631 -2.18 32.71 4.11
C VAL A 631 -1.00 32.90 3.17
N ASP A 632 -1.17 33.71 2.12
CA ASP A 632 -0.08 34.04 1.20
C ASP A 632 1.07 34.70 1.95
N GLN A 633 0.82 35.78 2.70
CA GLN A 633 1.83 36.45 3.52
C GLN A 633 2.57 35.47 4.44
N THR A 634 1.87 34.54 5.06
CA THR A 634 2.49 33.52 5.93
C THR A 634 3.40 32.57 5.13
N ILE A 635 2.98 32.15 3.93
CA ILE A 635 3.82 31.32 3.04
C ILE A 635 5.03 32.13 2.54
N GLU A 636 4.83 33.39 2.17
CA GLU A 636 5.91 34.31 1.76
C GLU A 636 6.93 34.51 2.88
N GLU A 637 6.46 34.71 4.11
CA GLU A 637 7.31 34.75 5.31
C GLU A 637 8.11 33.45 5.48
N PHE A 638 7.49 32.27 5.27
CA PHE A 638 8.18 31.00 5.45
C PHE A 638 9.28 30.72 4.43
N TYR A 639 9.10 31.07 3.15
CA TYR A 639 10.15 30.87 2.15
C TYR A 639 11.17 32.04 2.08
N ASN A 640 10.85 33.21 2.65
CA ASN A 640 11.76 34.34 2.79
C ASN A 640 12.53 34.34 4.13
N ALA A 641 12.13 33.50 5.09
CA ALA A 641 12.84 33.31 6.35
C ALA A 641 14.31 32.90 6.11
N LYS A 642 15.19 33.22 7.07
CA LYS A 642 16.62 32.88 7.04
C LYS A 642 16.98 32.06 8.29
N PRO A 643 17.23 30.74 8.18
CA PRO A 643 17.05 29.89 6.99
C PRO A 643 15.56 29.71 6.60
N PRO A 644 15.26 29.38 5.33
CA PRO A 644 13.87 29.22 4.87
C PRO A 644 13.22 27.99 5.48
N LEU A 645 11.98 28.14 5.94
CA LEU A 645 11.15 27.04 6.43
C LEU A 645 10.52 26.25 5.28
N LEU A 646 10.13 26.94 4.21
CA LEU A 646 9.60 26.34 2.99
C LEU A 646 10.57 26.53 1.84
N ILE A 647 10.81 25.44 1.12
CA ILE A 647 11.70 25.45 -0.05
C ILE A 647 10.93 24.86 -1.24
N PRO A 648 10.84 25.56 -2.38
CA PRO A 648 10.10 25.07 -3.55
C PRO A 648 10.60 23.71 -4.02
N TYR A 649 9.70 22.73 -4.13
CA TYR A 649 10.04 21.33 -4.34
C TYR A 649 8.98 20.57 -5.17
N MET A 650 8.87 20.91 -6.45
CA MET A 650 7.87 20.33 -7.36
C MET A 650 8.22 18.91 -7.85
N VAL A 651 9.52 18.56 -7.88
CA VAL A 651 10.04 17.27 -8.37
C VAL A 651 9.41 16.06 -7.67
N ASN A 652 9.03 16.21 -6.39
CA ASN A 652 8.45 15.12 -5.62
C ASN A 652 7.09 14.65 -6.15
N THR A 653 6.38 15.52 -6.87
CA THR A 653 5.05 15.25 -7.43
C THR A 653 5.08 14.44 -8.74
N LEU A 654 6.29 14.20 -9.29
CA LEU A 654 6.50 13.35 -10.45
C LEU A 654 6.50 11.87 -10.02
N ASN A 655 5.41 11.18 -10.36
CA ASN A 655 5.22 9.78 -9.95
C ASN A 655 6.13 8.83 -10.74
N THR A 656 6.87 7.99 -10.02
CA THR A 656 7.80 6.99 -10.56
C THR A 656 7.25 5.56 -10.59
N SER A 657 6.07 5.32 -9.99
CA SER A 657 5.46 3.98 -9.86
C SER A 657 5.19 3.27 -11.21
N ASN A 658 5.05 4.03 -12.30
CA ASN A 658 4.90 3.47 -13.65
C ASN A 658 6.13 2.71 -14.15
N PHE A 659 7.32 3.00 -13.62
CA PHE A 659 8.57 2.36 -14.06
C PHE A 659 9.41 1.78 -12.93
N ALA A 660 9.23 2.24 -11.69
CA ALA A 660 9.97 1.76 -10.52
C ALA A 660 8.99 1.17 -9.50
N LYS A 661 8.76 -0.14 -9.57
CA LYS A 661 7.93 -0.91 -8.60
C LYS A 661 8.67 -1.20 -7.28
N TYR A 662 9.97 -0.93 -7.25
CA TYR A 662 10.83 -1.05 -6.08
C TYR A 662 12.00 -0.06 -6.20
N TYR A 663 12.71 0.18 -5.09
CA TYR A 663 13.97 0.91 -5.09
C TYR A 663 15.06 0.11 -4.36
N LEU A 664 16.32 0.41 -4.68
CA LEU A 664 17.48 -0.05 -3.94
C LEU A 664 17.84 0.99 -2.88
N GLU A 665 17.94 0.56 -1.62
CA GLU A 665 18.42 1.37 -0.51
C GLU A 665 19.87 1.00 -0.22
N LEU A 666 20.76 1.98 -0.29
CA LEU A 666 22.15 1.85 0.10
C LEU A 666 22.37 2.68 1.37
N ILE A 667 23.00 2.10 2.38
CA ILE A 667 23.45 2.79 3.58
C ILE A 667 24.96 2.74 3.56
N LEU A 668 25.58 3.91 3.49
CA LEU A 668 27.03 4.08 3.42
C LEU A 668 27.53 4.87 4.64
N LYS A 669 28.78 4.66 5.02
CA LYS A 669 29.51 5.61 5.85
C LYS A 669 29.74 6.90 5.04
N CYS A 670 29.67 8.05 5.68
CA CYS A 670 29.86 9.31 4.98
C CYS A 670 31.35 9.63 4.80
N SER A 671 31.75 9.93 3.56
CA SER A 671 33.03 10.57 3.23
C SER A 671 32.88 11.49 2.00
N PRO A 672 33.78 12.48 1.81
CA PRO A 672 33.76 13.35 0.62
C PRO A 672 33.91 12.58 -0.70
N GLU A 673 34.72 11.51 -0.71
CA GLU A 673 34.92 10.65 -1.87
C GLU A 673 33.62 9.94 -2.26
N ILE A 674 32.88 9.42 -1.28
CA ILE A 674 31.59 8.77 -1.51
C ILE A 674 30.61 9.76 -2.15
N ILE A 675 30.52 11.00 -1.65
CA ILE A 675 29.65 12.04 -2.22
C ILE A 675 30.01 12.31 -3.70
N LYS A 676 31.31 12.39 -4.03
CA LYS A 676 31.79 12.59 -5.40
C LYS A 676 31.45 11.41 -6.33
N ILE A 677 31.43 10.19 -5.80
CA ILE A 677 30.98 9.02 -6.56
C ILE A 677 29.46 9.08 -6.78
N LEU A 678 28.69 9.38 -5.74
CA LEU A 678 27.23 9.49 -5.80
C LEU A 678 26.78 10.53 -6.83
N SER A 679 27.45 11.68 -6.90
CA SER A 679 27.14 12.74 -7.86
C SER A 679 27.38 12.32 -9.32
N LYS A 680 28.32 11.39 -9.58
CA LYS A 680 28.58 10.83 -10.92
C LYS A 680 27.59 9.75 -11.34
N ILE A 681 27.13 8.92 -10.39
CA ILE A 681 26.27 7.77 -10.73
C ILE A 681 24.78 8.13 -10.79
N LYS A 682 24.36 9.27 -10.21
CA LYS A 682 22.94 9.66 -10.12
C LYS A 682 22.25 9.74 -11.49
N ILE A 683 22.98 10.16 -12.53
CA ILE A 683 22.47 10.43 -13.88
C ILE A 683 21.92 9.18 -14.60
N TYR A 684 22.42 7.99 -14.23
CA TYR A 684 22.04 6.72 -14.84
C TYR A 684 20.67 6.20 -14.38
N PHE A 685 20.08 6.83 -13.36
CA PHE A 685 18.85 6.39 -12.73
C PHE A 685 17.74 7.45 -12.89
N PRO A 686 16.49 7.02 -13.12
CA PRO A 686 15.37 7.95 -13.25
C PRO A 686 15.18 8.85 -12.03
N ARG A 687 15.41 8.30 -10.83
CA ARG A 687 15.33 9.05 -9.58
C ARG A 687 16.34 8.53 -8.57
N PHE A 688 17.03 9.46 -7.93
CA PHE A 688 18.11 9.21 -6.99
C PHE A 688 17.97 10.17 -5.80
N ILE A 689 17.73 9.62 -4.62
CA ILE A 689 17.60 10.39 -3.38
C ILE A 689 18.78 10.02 -2.49
N PHE A 690 19.47 10.98 -1.91
CA PHE A 690 20.39 10.68 -0.83
C PHE A 690 20.24 11.66 0.33
N GLU A 691 20.22 11.09 1.52
CA GLU A 691 19.86 11.72 2.79
C GLU A 691 21.01 11.51 3.77
N TYR A 692 21.49 12.58 4.39
CA TYR A 692 22.62 12.52 5.31
C TYR A 692 22.15 12.63 6.76
N GLY A 693 22.70 11.81 7.67
CA GLY A 693 22.41 11.97 9.09
C GLY A 693 23.34 11.25 10.07
N LEU A 694 23.12 11.55 11.36
CA LEU A 694 23.84 10.94 12.47
C LEU A 694 23.12 9.67 12.92
N ASN A 695 23.87 8.57 13.10
CA ASN A 695 23.35 7.37 13.74
C ASN A 695 23.62 7.42 15.25
N PRO A 696 22.59 7.52 16.11
CA PRO A 696 22.78 7.72 17.55
C PRO A 696 23.41 6.50 18.25
N PHE A 697 23.27 5.30 17.70
CA PHE A 697 23.83 4.08 18.28
C PHE A 697 25.33 3.94 18.03
N THR A 698 25.81 4.41 16.88
CA THR A 698 27.23 4.30 16.49
C THR A 698 28.00 5.61 16.63
N LYS A 699 27.30 6.73 16.80
CA LYS A 699 27.84 8.10 16.75
C LYS A 699 28.57 8.44 15.45
N LYS A 700 28.32 7.68 14.37
CA LYS A 700 28.90 7.90 13.03
C LYS A 700 27.88 8.51 12.08
N ARG A 701 28.40 9.27 11.11
CA ARG A 701 27.63 9.89 10.03
C ARG A 701 27.41 8.87 8.91
N ASN A 702 26.16 8.71 8.51
CA ASN A 702 25.74 7.77 7.48
C ASN A 702 25.02 8.53 6.35
N ILE A 703 25.15 8.00 5.13
CA ILE A 703 24.38 8.43 3.97
C ILE A 703 23.39 7.31 3.63
N ILE A 704 22.11 7.65 3.52
CA ILE A 704 21.06 6.75 3.04
C ILE A 704 20.70 7.16 1.63
N ILE A 705 20.86 6.26 0.67
CA ILE A 705 20.60 6.49 -0.75
C ILE A 705 19.45 5.60 -1.19
N LYS A 706 18.53 6.15 -1.98
CA LYS A 706 17.41 5.43 -2.60
C LYS A 706 17.49 5.61 -4.10
N ILE A 707 17.72 4.49 -4.79
CA ILE A 707 17.89 4.43 -6.23
C ILE A 707 16.66 3.75 -6.81
N TYR A 708 15.85 4.51 -7.53
CA TYR A 708 14.70 3.98 -8.26
C TYR A 708 15.23 3.36 -9.55
N ILE A 709 15.08 2.03 -9.67
CA ILE A 709 15.62 1.30 -10.81
C ILE A 709 14.52 0.61 -11.59
N VAL A 710 14.77 0.45 -12.89
CA VAL A 710 13.96 -0.42 -13.74
C VAL A 710 14.17 -1.89 -13.37
N ASN A 711 13.28 -2.75 -13.85
CA ASN A 711 13.34 -4.18 -13.57
C ASN A 711 14.52 -4.83 -14.29
N LEU A 712 15.49 -5.29 -13.50
CA LEU A 712 16.69 -5.99 -13.95
C LEU A 712 16.55 -7.51 -13.78
N ASN A 713 17.09 -8.29 -14.72
CA ASN A 713 17.18 -9.75 -14.58
C ASN A 713 18.29 -10.15 -13.58
N SER A 714 18.45 -11.46 -13.27
CA SER A 714 19.43 -11.90 -12.26
C SER A 714 20.88 -11.53 -12.58
N VAL A 715 21.30 -11.60 -13.85
CA VAL A 715 22.65 -11.25 -14.30
C VAL A 715 22.87 -9.74 -14.24
N GLU A 716 21.87 -8.97 -14.68
CA GLU A 716 21.88 -7.50 -14.61
C GLU A 716 21.91 -7.01 -13.14
N LYS A 717 21.20 -7.68 -12.24
CA LYS A 717 21.21 -7.42 -10.80
C LYS A 717 22.60 -7.68 -10.19
N GLU A 718 23.20 -8.83 -10.50
CA GLU A 718 24.54 -9.18 -10.04
C GLU A 718 25.58 -8.14 -10.50
N LEU A 719 25.51 -7.71 -11.76
CA LEU A 719 26.38 -6.68 -12.31
C LEU A 719 26.17 -5.34 -11.61
N LEU A 720 24.93 -4.92 -11.38
CA LEU A 720 24.64 -3.67 -10.65
C LEU A 720 25.18 -3.69 -9.21
N ILE A 721 24.96 -4.77 -8.47
CA ILE A 721 25.48 -4.89 -7.10
C ILE A 721 27.01 -4.94 -7.10
N SER A 722 27.62 -5.63 -8.07
CA SER A 722 29.08 -5.64 -8.24
C SER A 722 29.63 -4.23 -8.50
N ILE A 723 28.96 -3.43 -9.34
CA ILE A 723 29.33 -2.03 -9.61
C ILE A 723 29.30 -1.22 -8.31
N PHE A 724 28.21 -1.29 -7.53
CA PHE A 724 28.13 -0.57 -6.26
C PHE A 724 29.15 -1.06 -5.24
N PHE A 725 29.37 -2.37 -5.16
CA PHE A 725 30.41 -2.95 -4.32
C PHE A 725 31.79 -2.41 -4.66
N ASN A 726 32.14 -2.35 -5.95
CA ASN A 726 33.44 -1.84 -6.41
C ASN A 726 33.61 -0.33 -6.17
N PHE A 727 32.53 0.44 -6.27
CA PHE A 727 32.55 1.87 -6.00
C PHE A 727 32.73 2.21 -4.52
N PHE A 728 32.11 1.46 -3.62
CA PHE A 728 32.01 1.87 -2.21
C PHE A 728 32.75 0.95 -1.23
N LYS A 729 33.05 -0.30 -1.60
CA LYS A 729 33.85 -1.26 -0.82
C LYS A 729 33.48 -1.29 0.67
N ASP A 730 34.43 -1.04 1.56
CA ASP A 730 34.29 -1.11 3.03
C ASP A 730 33.44 0.02 3.63
N GLU A 731 33.03 0.99 2.82
CA GLU A 731 32.12 2.06 3.22
C GLU A 731 30.65 1.62 3.20
N ILE A 732 30.34 0.46 2.61
CA ILE A 732 28.98 -0.09 2.57
C ILE A 732 28.59 -0.66 3.93
N ILE A 733 27.53 -0.09 4.52
CA ILE A 733 26.85 -0.64 5.70
C ILE A 733 25.78 -1.64 5.24
N SER A 734 24.95 -1.27 4.27
CA SER A 734 24.02 -2.21 3.65
C SER A 734 23.53 -1.80 2.26
N ILE A 735 23.18 -2.77 1.41
CA ILE A 735 22.43 -2.59 0.16
C ILE A 735 21.25 -3.56 0.18
N LYS A 736 20.02 -3.05 0.13
CA LYS A 736 18.79 -3.85 0.16
C LYS A 736 17.75 -3.34 -0.83
N ARG A 737 16.89 -4.25 -1.28
CA ARG A 737 15.73 -3.92 -2.13
C ARG A 737 14.48 -3.74 -1.26
N TYR A 738 13.73 -2.68 -1.50
CA TYR A 738 12.45 -2.42 -0.84
C TYR A 738 11.34 -2.17 -1.86
N PHE A 739 10.18 -2.79 -1.64
CA PHE A 739 8.99 -2.52 -2.42
C PHE A 739 8.31 -1.24 -1.92
N PHE A 740 7.88 -0.42 -2.86
CA PHE A 740 7.25 0.86 -2.59
C PHE A 740 6.18 1.14 -3.64
N ASP A 741 5.02 1.63 -3.21
CA ASP A 741 3.88 1.93 -4.09
C ASP A 741 3.99 3.31 -4.74
N GLY A 742 5.01 4.10 -4.39
CA GLY A 742 5.21 5.45 -4.92
C GLY A 742 4.54 6.54 -4.08
N PHE A 743 3.82 6.22 -3.00
CA PHE A 743 3.03 7.18 -2.22
C PHE A 743 3.51 7.31 -0.77
N VAL A 744 3.59 8.53 -0.27
CA VAL A 744 4.01 8.84 1.10
C VAL A 744 2.92 9.65 1.80
N ASP A 745 2.31 9.08 2.81
CA ASP A 745 1.36 9.80 3.67
C ASP A 745 2.16 10.55 4.75
N LEU A 746 2.05 11.88 4.79
CA LEU A 746 2.63 12.69 5.87
C LEU A 746 1.79 12.53 7.15
N PRO A 747 2.43 12.48 8.33
CA PRO A 747 1.71 12.36 9.58
C PRO A 747 1.04 13.68 9.94
N GLU A 748 -0.11 13.59 10.62
CA GLU A 748 -0.82 14.75 11.17
C GLU A 748 -0.13 15.23 12.45
N ILE A 749 0.93 16.02 12.30
CA ILE A 749 1.70 16.60 13.40
C ILE A 749 0.83 17.51 14.28
N ARG A 750 -0.23 18.12 13.74
CA ARG A 750 -1.20 18.92 14.49
C ARG A 750 -1.86 18.15 15.64
N SER A 751 -1.95 16.82 15.54
CA SER A 751 -2.50 15.98 16.62
C SER A 751 -1.61 15.91 17.87
N TYR A 752 -0.38 16.45 17.78
CA TYR A 752 0.59 16.58 18.86
C TYR A 752 0.93 18.02 19.20
N TYR A 753 0.24 18.97 18.57
CA TYR A 753 0.48 20.39 18.74
C TYR A 753 -0.49 20.97 19.78
N ASP A 754 0.05 21.61 20.80
CA ASP A 754 -0.72 22.31 21.82
C ASP A 754 -0.95 23.76 21.39
N LEU A 755 -2.23 24.09 21.19
CA LEU A 755 -2.69 25.41 20.75
C LEU A 755 -2.36 26.53 21.74
N GLU A 756 -2.23 26.19 23.02
CA GLU A 756 -2.04 27.16 24.09
C GLU A 756 -0.57 27.51 24.27
N SER A 757 0.28 26.51 24.47
CA SER A 757 1.73 26.72 24.59
C SER A 757 2.43 26.99 23.25
N GLN A 758 1.67 26.95 22.15
CA GLN A 758 2.16 27.04 20.78
C GLN A 758 3.33 26.08 20.49
N SER A 759 3.30 24.92 21.13
CA SER A 759 4.41 23.97 21.13
C SER A 759 3.91 22.53 21.00
N PHE A 760 4.78 21.62 20.59
CA PHE A 760 4.44 20.20 20.58
C PHE A 760 4.47 19.63 21.99
N PHE A 761 3.36 19.03 22.44
CA PHE A 761 3.31 18.46 23.78
C PHE A 761 4.06 17.12 23.85
N TYR A 762 4.60 16.87 25.04
CA TYR A 762 5.32 15.65 25.35
C TYR A 762 4.54 14.77 26.32
N THR A 763 4.34 13.51 25.94
CA THR A 763 3.72 12.48 26.78
C THR A 763 4.74 11.39 27.04
N LYS A 764 5.44 11.48 28.17
CA LYS A 764 6.47 10.51 28.60
C LYS A 764 5.99 9.05 28.56
N ASP A 765 4.70 8.82 28.80
CA ASP A 765 4.11 7.47 28.83
C ASP A 765 3.95 6.83 27.42
N LEU A 766 4.07 7.59 26.31
CA LEU A 766 3.73 7.10 24.97
C LEU A 766 4.52 5.84 24.58
N PHE A 767 5.86 5.94 24.53
CA PHE A 767 6.72 4.82 24.12
C PHE A 767 6.82 3.74 25.19
N GLU A 768 6.63 4.07 26.46
CA GLU A 768 6.58 3.10 27.56
C GLU A 768 5.33 2.22 27.45
N GLN A 769 4.14 2.82 27.33
CA GLN A 769 2.88 2.12 27.14
C GLN A 769 2.87 1.34 25.82
N PHE A 770 3.50 1.88 24.77
CA PHE A 770 3.66 1.16 23.51
C PHE A 770 4.60 -0.04 23.65
N PHE A 771 5.68 0.05 24.43
CA PHE A 771 6.56 -1.07 24.71
C PHE A 771 5.85 -2.20 25.48
N HIS A 772 5.02 -1.88 26.48
CA HIS A 772 4.18 -2.87 27.17
C HIS A 772 3.27 -3.62 26.19
N TYR A 773 2.69 -2.89 25.24
CA TYR A 773 1.90 -3.48 24.18
C TYR A 773 2.72 -4.41 23.28
N VAL A 774 3.89 -3.97 22.82
CA VAL A 774 4.81 -4.78 22.00
C VAL A 774 5.18 -6.07 22.72
N LYS A 775 5.59 -5.98 23.99
CA LYS A 775 5.92 -7.15 24.82
C LYS A 775 4.74 -8.12 24.89
N THR A 776 3.53 -7.60 25.09
CA THR A 776 2.32 -8.43 25.15
C THR A 776 2.00 -9.13 23.83
N VAL A 777 2.18 -8.44 22.69
CA VAL A 777 1.90 -9.00 21.36
C VAL A 777 2.96 -10.02 20.94
N LEU A 778 4.24 -9.71 21.13
CA LEU A 778 5.34 -10.57 20.72
C LEU A 778 5.48 -11.79 21.64
N GLY A 779 5.28 -11.61 22.94
CA GLY A 779 5.30 -12.67 23.94
C GLY A 779 6.64 -12.72 24.68
N ASN A 780 7.23 -13.90 24.77
CA ASN A 780 8.42 -14.14 25.58
C ASN A 780 9.67 -13.48 24.99
N GLN A 781 10.60 -13.11 25.88
CA GLN A 781 11.93 -12.60 25.52
C GLN A 781 12.73 -13.67 24.77
N PHE A 782 13.48 -13.25 23.76
CA PHE A 782 14.45 -14.10 23.05
C PHE A 782 15.86 -13.77 23.52
N LYS A 783 16.79 -14.73 23.38
CA LYS A 783 18.21 -14.44 23.58
C LYS A 783 18.67 -13.45 22.50
N PRO A 784 19.34 -12.33 22.86
CA PRO A 784 19.88 -11.41 21.88
C PRO A 784 20.85 -12.12 20.92
N ILE A 785 20.77 -11.78 19.64
CA ILE A 785 21.55 -12.39 18.57
C ILE A 785 22.42 -11.32 17.94
N LYS A 786 23.70 -11.63 17.70
CA LYS A 786 24.64 -10.75 16.98
C LYS A 786 25.14 -11.45 15.73
N GLU A 787 25.08 -10.74 14.61
CA GLU A 787 25.62 -11.19 13.32
C GLU A 787 27.06 -10.69 13.14
N THR A 788 27.94 -11.56 12.67
CA THR A 788 29.35 -11.25 12.37
C THR A 788 29.48 -10.78 10.92
N PRO A 789 30.12 -9.63 10.65
CA PRO A 789 30.39 -9.17 9.29
C PRO A 789 31.18 -10.17 8.44
N ILE A 790 30.89 -10.22 7.15
CA ILE A 790 31.59 -11.06 6.17
C ILE A 790 32.98 -10.45 5.91
N ARG A 791 34.06 -11.22 6.12
CA ARG A 791 35.46 -10.76 5.95
C ARG A 791 35.84 -10.57 4.48
N ASN A 792 35.35 -11.41 3.58
CA ASN A 792 35.70 -11.36 2.15
C ASN A 792 34.43 -11.31 1.28
N GLN A 793 33.90 -10.12 1.06
CA GLN A 793 32.73 -9.92 0.20
C GLN A 793 33.02 -10.13 -1.29
N ASN A 794 34.30 -10.07 -1.71
CA ASN A 794 34.72 -10.31 -3.10
C ASN A 794 34.38 -11.74 -3.58
N ILE A 795 34.08 -12.66 -2.65
CA ILE A 795 33.60 -14.00 -2.97
C ILE A 795 32.26 -13.97 -3.72
N PHE A 796 31.43 -12.95 -3.47
CA PHE A 796 30.07 -12.87 -4.01
C PHE A 796 29.92 -11.91 -5.19
N TRP A 797 30.85 -10.97 -5.36
CA TRP A 797 30.72 -9.86 -6.30
C TRP A 797 31.92 -9.79 -7.24
N THR A 798 31.64 -9.53 -8.50
CA THR A 798 32.67 -9.48 -9.55
C THR A 798 33.44 -8.16 -9.53
N SER A 799 34.67 -8.15 -10.03
CA SER A 799 35.51 -6.93 -10.15
C SER A 799 35.08 -5.99 -11.29
N THR A 800 33.98 -6.27 -11.99
CA THR A 800 33.53 -5.42 -13.11
C THR A 800 32.88 -4.13 -12.62
N SER A 801 33.29 -2.99 -13.18
CA SER A 801 32.91 -1.66 -12.71
C SER A 801 32.14 -0.79 -13.72
N ASN A 802 31.76 -1.31 -14.90
CA ASN A 802 31.22 -0.46 -15.96
C ASN A 802 29.68 -0.48 -16.07
N LEU A 803 29.06 0.69 -15.85
CA LEU A 803 27.63 0.96 -16.08
C LEU A 803 27.23 0.84 -17.56
N ASP A 804 28.09 1.20 -18.51
CA ASP A 804 27.82 1.06 -19.96
C ASP A 804 27.57 -0.41 -20.33
N LYS A 805 28.34 -1.33 -19.73
CA LYS A 805 28.13 -2.77 -19.93
C LYS A 805 26.75 -3.20 -19.42
N LEU A 806 26.31 -2.65 -18.29
CA LEU A 806 24.99 -2.94 -17.75
C LEU A 806 23.89 -2.39 -18.66
N ILE A 807 24.04 -1.15 -19.15
CA ILE A 807 23.12 -0.52 -20.11
C ILE A 807 23.00 -1.38 -21.36
N ASN A 808 24.13 -1.71 -22.00
CA ASN A 808 24.15 -2.50 -23.23
C ASN A 808 23.49 -3.87 -23.06
N ASN A 809 23.70 -4.54 -21.92
CA ASN A 809 23.05 -5.82 -21.62
C ASN A 809 21.52 -5.68 -21.50
N VAL A 810 21.05 -4.62 -20.82
CA VAL A 810 19.62 -4.33 -20.68
C VAL A 810 18.99 -4.01 -22.04
N GLU A 811 19.66 -3.19 -22.86
CA GLU A 811 19.18 -2.82 -24.19
C GLU A 811 19.12 -3.99 -25.15
N ASP A 812 20.16 -4.83 -25.19
CA ASP A 812 20.19 -6.06 -25.99
C ASP A 812 19.05 -7.00 -25.59
N ARG A 813 18.84 -7.22 -24.28
CA ARG A 813 17.73 -8.04 -23.81
C ARG A 813 16.38 -7.51 -24.28
N LEU A 814 16.13 -6.21 -24.09
CA LEU A 814 14.84 -5.60 -24.44
C LEU A 814 14.60 -5.59 -25.95
N SER A 815 15.63 -5.38 -26.77
CA SER A 815 15.52 -5.46 -28.23
C SER A 815 15.09 -6.86 -28.71
N ARG A 816 15.52 -7.91 -27.99
CA ARG A 816 15.19 -9.32 -28.27
C ARG A 816 13.87 -9.80 -27.66
N GLN A 817 13.25 -9.01 -26.78
CA GLN A 817 11.99 -9.33 -26.10
C GLN A 817 10.84 -8.52 -26.70
N GLN A 818 9.98 -9.15 -27.50
CA GLN A 818 8.74 -8.55 -27.98
C GLN A 818 7.59 -9.09 -27.14
N ILE A 819 7.15 -8.31 -26.15
CA ILE A 819 6.03 -8.69 -25.27
C ILE A 819 4.74 -8.70 -26.08
N ASN A 820 3.96 -9.78 -26.01
CA ASN A 820 2.69 -9.90 -26.72
C ASN A 820 1.67 -10.66 -25.85
N PHE A 821 0.48 -10.08 -25.67
CA PHE A 821 -0.58 -10.61 -24.80
C PHE A 821 -1.84 -11.07 -25.56
N ASN A 822 -1.70 -11.53 -26.79
CA ASN A 822 -2.84 -12.03 -27.57
C ASN A 822 -3.55 -13.19 -26.84
N ALA A 823 -4.80 -12.95 -26.41
CA ALA A 823 -5.58 -13.88 -25.60
C ALA A 823 -5.84 -15.22 -26.30
N GLN A 824 -6.05 -15.21 -27.62
CA GLN A 824 -6.22 -16.45 -28.41
C GLN A 824 -4.93 -17.27 -28.38
N LYS A 825 -3.78 -16.65 -28.61
CA LYS A 825 -2.48 -17.34 -28.51
C LYS A 825 -2.20 -17.86 -27.10
N LEU A 826 -2.66 -17.18 -26.06
CA LEU A 826 -2.52 -17.67 -24.68
C LEU A 826 -3.42 -18.87 -24.40
N LYS A 827 -4.64 -18.93 -24.98
CA LYS A 827 -5.45 -20.15 -24.97
C LYS A 827 -4.80 -21.29 -25.75
N GLU A 828 -4.18 -20.98 -26.88
CA GLU A 828 -3.36 -21.95 -27.63
C GLU A 828 -2.18 -22.44 -26.78
N LEU A 829 -1.58 -21.58 -25.96
CA LEU A 829 -0.51 -21.95 -25.03
C LEU A 829 -0.99 -22.89 -23.92
N GLU A 830 -2.16 -22.66 -23.36
CA GLU A 830 -2.79 -23.56 -22.38
C GLU A 830 -3.10 -24.92 -23.00
N SER A 831 -3.72 -24.94 -24.18
CA SER A 831 -4.01 -26.17 -24.93
C SER A 831 -2.71 -26.92 -25.31
N PHE A 832 -1.70 -26.18 -25.77
CA PHE A 832 -0.37 -26.73 -26.05
C PHE A 832 0.28 -27.32 -24.78
N HIS A 833 0.12 -26.65 -23.64
CA HIS A 833 0.62 -27.14 -22.37
C HIS A 833 -0.06 -28.47 -21.98
N SER A 834 -1.39 -28.57 -22.06
CA SER A 834 -2.16 -29.80 -21.80
C SER A 834 -1.69 -30.95 -22.68
N ASN A 835 -1.49 -30.71 -23.98
CA ASN A 835 -1.08 -31.72 -24.95
C ASN A 835 0.44 -31.94 -25.08
N LEU A 836 1.26 -31.24 -24.29
CA LEU A 836 2.72 -31.19 -24.45
C LEU A 836 3.40 -32.56 -24.57
N GLU A 837 3.01 -33.52 -23.73
CA GLU A 837 3.62 -34.85 -23.70
C GLU A 837 3.30 -35.63 -24.98
N ASN A 838 2.02 -35.66 -25.38
CA ASN A 838 1.57 -36.29 -26.63
C ASN A 838 2.24 -35.66 -27.86
N ILE A 839 2.44 -34.34 -27.85
CA ILE A 839 3.15 -33.63 -28.92
C ILE A 839 4.60 -34.10 -29.00
N ILE A 840 5.29 -34.30 -27.87
CA ILE A 840 6.70 -34.75 -27.88
C ILE A 840 6.83 -36.21 -28.30
N LEU A 841 5.90 -37.07 -27.89
CA LEU A 841 5.89 -38.49 -28.29
C LEU A 841 5.68 -38.67 -29.80
N ASN A 842 5.03 -37.71 -30.48
CA ASN A 842 4.88 -37.69 -31.92
C ASN A 842 5.87 -36.70 -32.59
N ILE A 843 7.00 -37.22 -33.07
CA ILE A 843 8.08 -36.44 -33.70
C ILE A 843 7.58 -35.59 -34.88
N GLN A 844 6.64 -36.09 -35.69
CA GLN A 844 6.13 -35.36 -36.86
C GLN A 844 5.30 -34.16 -36.42
N ASN A 845 4.39 -34.35 -35.46
CA ASN A 845 3.61 -33.26 -34.87
C ASN A 845 4.51 -32.22 -34.20
N PHE A 846 5.54 -32.66 -33.47
CA PHE A 846 6.49 -31.75 -32.85
C PHE A 846 7.27 -30.91 -33.87
N LYS A 847 7.70 -31.52 -34.98
CA LYS A 847 8.37 -30.82 -36.10
C LYS A 847 7.47 -29.75 -36.73
N GLN A 848 6.17 -30.02 -36.86
CA GLN A 848 5.19 -29.04 -37.35
C GLN A 848 5.02 -27.88 -36.37
N VAL A 849 4.76 -28.15 -35.09
CA VAL A 849 4.55 -27.09 -34.08
C VAL A 849 5.79 -26.20 -33.93
N LYS A 850 7.00 -26.77 -34.04
CA LYS A 850 8.27 -26.03 -34.01
C LYS A 850 8.36 -24.96 -35.10
N LYS A 851 7.79 -25.19 -36.28
CA LYS A 851 7.81 -24.22 -37.39
C LYS A 851 6.84 -23.06 -37.18
N SER A 852 5.81 -23.26 -36.33
CA SER A 852 4.80 -22.23 -36.06
C SER A 852 5.40 -20.95 -35.47
N ASN A 853 4.84 -19.81 -35.88
CA ASN A 853 5.23 -18.52 -35.31
C ASN A 853 4.86 -18.43 -33.82
N PHE A 854 3.78 -19.09 -33.41
CA PHE A 854 3.38 -19.23 -32.02
C PHE A 854 4.52 -19.82 -31.15
N PHE A 855 5.05 -20.98 -31.53
CA PHE A 855 6.13 -21.64 -30.77
C PHE A 855 7.37 -20.76 -30.66
N LYS A 856 7.76 -20.08 -31.75
CA LYS A 856 8.93 -19.18 -31.78
C LYS A 856 8.73 -17.93 -30.90
N GLN A 857 7.50 -17.44 -30.76
CA GLN A 857 7.20 -16.20 -30.03
C GLN A 857 7.05 -16.42 -28.51
N TYR A 858 6.36 -17.47 -28.07
CA TYR A 858 5.93 -17.59 -26.65
C TYR A 858 6.75 -18.59 -25.83
N ILE A 859 7.41 -19.54 -26.49
CA ILE A 859 8.07 -20.66 -25.82
C ILE A 859 9.57 -20.62 -26.16
N LYS A 860 10.42 -20.38 -25.16
CA LYS A 860 11.87 -20.30 -25.35
C LYS A 860 12.48 -21.67 -25.68
N SER A 861 11.92 -22.72 -25.08
CA SER A 861 12.42 -24.09 -25.05
C SER A 861 11.43 -24.98 -24.30
N ILE A 862 11.22 -26.23 -24.73
CA ILE A 862 10.65 -27.25 -23.83
C ILE A 862 11.83 -27.89 -23.10
N LYS A 863 11.72 -27.99 -21.78
CA LYS A 863 12.73 -28.60 -20.91
C LYS A 863 12.10 -29.75 -20.14
N PHE A 864 12.93 -30.52 -19.46
CA PHE A 864 12.53 -31.70 -18.72
C PHE A 864 12.85 -31.57 -17.23
N ILE A 865 11.91 -32.03 -16.40
CA ILE A 865 12.10 -32.28 -14.98
C ILE A 865 12.48 -33.75 -14.84
N PRO A 866 13.74 -34.07 -14.49
CA PRO A 866 14.16 -35.45 -14.30
C PRO A 866 13.54 -36.06 -13.03
N ASN A 867 13.10 -37.32 -13.14
CA ASN A 867 12.65 -38.13 -12.02
C ASN A 867 13.81 -38.94 -11.43
N PHE A 868 14.66 -38.24 -10.69
CA PHE A 868 15.85 -38.85 -10.07
C PHE A 868 15.53 -39.95 -9.06
N HIS A 869 14.32 -39.97 -8.49
CA HIS A 869 13.91 -40.96 -7.50
C HIS A 869 13.84 -42.37 -8.09
N ASN A 870 13.56 -42.49 -9.39
CA ASN A 870 13.64 -43.76 -10.12
C ASN A 870 15.06 -44.36 -10.10
N TYR A 871 16.08 -43.57 -9.75
CA TYR A 871 17.47 -44.01 -9.67
C TYR A 871 18.04 -44.02 -8.24
N GLY A 872 17.19 -43.81 -7.24
CA GLY A 872 17.62 -43.68 -5.84
C GLY A 872 18.28 -42.33 -5.49
N LEU A 873 18.09 -41.31 -6.33
CA LEU A 873 18.58 -39.95 -6.10
C LEU A 873 17.43 -38.98 -5.85
N SER A 874 17.64 -37.99 -4.98
CA SER A 874 16.68 -36.92 -4.75
C SER A 874 17.30 -35.55 -4.95
N HIS A 875 16.49 -34.61 -5.45
CA HIS A 875 16.85 -33.21 -5.56
C HIS A 875 16.51 -32.49 -4.26
N TYR A 876 17.52 -32.21 -3.44
CA TYR A 876 17.38 -31.51 -2.17
C TYR A 876 17.64 -30.01 -2.34
N PHE A 877 16.93 -29.22 -1.54
CA PHE A 877 17.12 -27.78 -1.40
C PHE A 877 17.44 -27.46 0.06
N LEU A 878 18.49 -26.67 0.27
CA LEU A 878 18.87 -26.14 1.57
C LEU A 878 18.81 -24.62 1.51
N TYR A 879 17.88 -24.04 2.25
CA TYR A 879 17.97 -22.65 2.65
C TYR A 879 18.78 -22.57 3.95
N ILE A 880 19.77 -21.68 4.02
CA ILE A 880 20.56 -21.46 5.24
C ILE A 880 20.98 -19.98 5.36
N ARG A 881 20.86 -19.44 6.57
CA ARG A 881 21.37 -18.13 6.97
C ARG A 881 22.22 -18.27 8.23
N PRO A 882 23.55 -18.14 8.12
CA PRO A 882 24.42 -18.11 9.28
C PRO A 882 24.42 -16.75 10.00
N LEU A 883 24.76 -16.79 11.27
CA LEU A 883 25.19 -15.65 12.08
C LEU A 883 26.61 -15.22 11.73
N ASP A 884 27.46 -16.17 11.35
CA ASP A 884 28.84 -15.91 10.93
C ASP A 884 29.17 -16.74 9.69
N VAL A 885 29.15 -16.09 8.52
CA VAL A 885 29.50 -16.72 7.24
C VAL A 885 30.95 -17.19 7.24
N ASN A 886 31.85 -16.50 7.96
CA ASN A 886 33.28 -16.81 7.95
C ASN A 886 33.61 -18.13 8.64
N GLN A 887 32.67 -18.65 9.45
CA GLN A 887 32.80 -19.94 10.13
C GLN A 887 32.20 -21.11 9.34
N ILE A 888 31.57 -20.83 8.19
CA ILE A 888 31.13 -21.87 7.27
C ILE A 888 32.33 -22.32 6.44
N ASP A 889 32.72 -23.58 6.61
CA ASP A 889 33.49 -24.28 5.59
C ASP A 889 32.59 -24.60 4.39
N PHE A 890 32.81 -23.86 3.30
CA PHE A 890 32.08 -24.04 2.05
C PHE A 890 32.46 -25.33 1.31
N ARG A 891 33.63 -25.94 1.57
CA ARG A 891 33.99 -27.24 0.97
C ARG A 891 33.12 -28.35 1.53
N LEU A 892 32.85 -28.31 2.84
CA LEU A 892 31.92 -29.24 3.50
C LEU A 892 30.46 -28.95 3.12
N LEU A 893 30.11 -27.69 2.86
CA LEU A 893 28.77 -27.32 2.43
C LEU A 893 28.51 -27.71 0.96
N PHE A 894 29.49 -27.51 0.06
CA PHE A 894 29.40 -27.79 -1.38
C PHE A 894 30.17 -29.08 -1.72
N ASN A 895 29.68 -30.21 -1.22
CA ASN A 895 30.23 -31.52 -1.57
C ASN A 895 30.05 -31.85 -3.07
N ASN A 896 30.53 -33.02 -3.52
CA ASN A 896 30.45 -33.47 -4.92
C ASN A 896 29.02 -33.60 -5.50
N THR A 897 27.99 -33.45 -4.67
CA THR A 897 26.58 -33.48 -5.10
C THR A 897 25.95 -32.10 -5.28
N PHE A 898 26.71 -31.04 -5.03
CA PHE A 898 26.28 -29.65 -5.22
C PHE A 898 25.92 -29.40 -6.69
N GLN A 899 24.74 -28.81 -6.92
CA GLN A 899 24.31 -28.41 -8.26
C GLN A 899 24.36 -26.89 -8.44
N LYS A 900 23.77 -26.13 -7.52
CA LYS A 900 23.64 -24.69 -7.67
C LYS A 900 23.47 -23.98 -6.33
N ILE A 901 23.98 -22.76 -6.26
CA ILE A 901 23.66 -21.81 -5.21
C ILE A 901 22.93 -20.59 -5.79
N LYS A 902 21.98 -20.07 -5.02
CA LYS A 902 21.39 -18.75 -5.21
C LYS A 902 21.52 -17.98 -3.91
N PHE A 903 21.73 -16.69 -3.99
CA PHE A 903 21.80 -15.82 -2.84
C PHE A 903 21.18 -14.46 -3.21
N GLN A 904 20.81 -13.69 -2.19
CA GLN A 904 20.16 -12.41 -2.39
C GLN A 904 21.14 -11.37 -2.95
N ALA A 905 20.71 -10.58 -3.95
CA ALA A 905 21.46 -9.44 -4.46
C ALA A 905 21.40 -8.27 -3.45
N SER A 906 22.07 -8.45 -2.32
CA SER A 906 22.10 -7.53 -1.17
C SER A 906 23.47 -7.58 -0.51
N ILE A 907 23.88 -6.50 0.12
CA ILE A 907 25.09 -6.44 0.95
C ILE A 907 24.65 -6.11 2.36
N ASP A 908 24.90 -6.98 3.33
CA ASP A 908 24.68 -6.70 4.75
C ASP A 908 25.59 -7.58 5.60
N LYS A 909 25.37 -7.62 6.92
CA LYS A 909 26.21 -8.41 7.84
C LYS A 909 26.12 -9.92 7.60
N SER A 910 25.04 -10.44 6.99
CA SER A 910 24.84 -11.89 6.84
C SER A 910 24.16 -12.27 5.51
N GLN A 911 24.83 -13.10 4.73
CA GLN A 911 24.28 -13.60 3.47
C GLN A 911 23.40 -14.83 3.71
N SER A 912 22.29 -14.92 2.98
CA SER A 912 21.44 -16.12 2.96
C SER A 912 21.66 -16.90 1.68
N PHE A 913 21.72 -18.23 1.80
CA PHE A 913 22.01 -19.14 0.70
C PHE A 913 20.84 -20.08 0.45
N PHE A 914 20.50 -20.27 -0.81
CA PHE A 914 19.56 -21.27 -1.29
C PHE A 914 20.30 -22.22 -2.22
N ILE A 915 20.64 -23.39 -1.70
CA ILE A 915 21.54 -24.37 -2.31
C ILE A 915 20.73 -25.56 -2.79
N SER A 916 21.08 -26.13 -3.94
CA SER A 916 20.51 -27.38 -4.43
C SER A 916 21.55 -28.50 -4.57
N TYR A 917 21.14 -29.72 -4.24
CA TYR A 917 21.96 -30.93 -4.25
C TYR A 917 21.26 -32.11 -4.95
N PHE A 918 22.04 -33.02 -5.51
CA PHE A 918 21.59 -34.35 -5.94
C PHE A 918 22.15 -35.44 -5.03
N PHE A 919 21.39 -35.88 -4.04
CA PHE A 919 21.91 -36.77 -3.00
C PHE A 919 21.14 -38.11 -2.93
N PRO A 920 21.82 -39.23 -2.64
CA PRO A 920 21.18 -40.52 -2.42
C PRO A 920 20.58 -40.63 -1.02
N PHE A 921 19.30 -41.02 -0.91
CA PHE A 921 18.46 -41.45 0.26
C PHE A 921 18.51 -40.71 1.60
N ARG A 922 19.57 -39.98 1.94
CA ARG A 922 19.79 -39.25 3.19
C ARG A 922 19.76 -37.75 2.92
N THR A 923 19.41 -36.97 3.94
CA THR A 923 19.54 -35.51 3.85
C THR A 923 21.02 -35.13 3.70
N PRO A 924 21.39 -34.35 2.66
CA PRO A 924 22.78 -33.98 2.40
C PRO A 924 23.36 -33.19 3.58
N ASN A 925 24.62 -33.48 3.92
CA ASN A 925 25.42 -32.73 4.90
C ASN A 925 24.76 -32.60 6.29
N THR A 926 23.90 -33.54 6.69
CA THR A 926 23.14 -33.46 7.95
C THR A 926 24.03 -33.36 9.18
N THR A 927 25.11 -34.13 9.26
CA THR A 927 26.06 -34.08 10.38
C THR A 927 26.69 -32.69 10.50
N TYR A 928 27.12 -32.13 9.37
CA TYR A 928 27.72 -30.80 9.32
C TYR A 928 26.70 -29.71 9.67
N ILE A 929 25.49 -29.74 9.10
CA ILE A 929 24.42 -28.79 9.43
C ILE A 929 24.02 -28.90 10.91
N ASN A 930 23.96 -30.11 11.46
CA ASN A 930 23.70 -30.34 12.89
C ASN A 930 24.82 -29.79 13.77
N TRP A 931 26.07 -29.97 13.37
CA TRP A 931 27.21 -29.38 14.08
C TRP A 931 27.15 -27.85 14.04
N LEU A 932 26.87 -27.24 12.89
CA LEU A 932 26.74 -25.79 12.74
C LEU A 932 25.57 -25.23 13.56
N SER A 933 24.43 -25.92 13.59
CA SER A 933 23.20 -25.45 14.23
C SER A 933 23.11 -25.77 15.73
N LYS A 934 23.52 -26.96 16.17
CA LYS A 934 23.38 -27.42 17.57
C LYS A 934 24.63 -27.16 18.41
N SER A 935 25.80 -27.51 17.87
CA SER A 935 27.08 -27.41 18.59
C SER A 935 27.65 -26.01 18.49
N LYS A 936 27.94 -25.52 17.27
CA LYS A 936 28.47 -24.17 17.04
C LYS A 936 27.43 -23.07 17.22
N ARG A 937 26.14 -23.38 17.00
CA ARG A 937 25.00 -22.44 17.10
C ARG A 937 25.17 -21.19 16.23
N ILE A 938 25.79 -21.34 15.06
CA ILE A 938 26.03 -20.25 14.13
C ILE A 938 24.97 -20.16 13.01
N ILE A 939 23.92 -20.96 13.05
CA ILE A 939 22.83 -20.94 12.05
C ILE A 939 21.60 -20.28 12.65
N LEU A 940 21.16 -19.18 12.06
CA LEU A 940 19.97 -18.44 12.49
C LEU A 940 18.70 -19.02 11.87
N GLU A 941 18.75 -19.30 10.57
CA GLU A 941 17.62 -19.82 9.80
C GLU A 941 18.12 -20.99 8.95
N TYR A 942 17.38 -22.09 8.91
CA TYR A 942 17.60 -23.11 7.90
C TYR A 942 16.32 -23.86 7.57
N CYS A 943 16.24 -24.37 6.35
CA CYS A 943 15.19 -25.28 5.92
C CYS A 943 15.79 -26.23 4.88
N ILE A 944 15.68 -27.53 5.12
CA ILE A 944 16.07 -28.56 4.17
C ILE A 944 14.82 -29.32 3.72
N PHE A 945 14.64 -29.44 2.41
CA PHE A 945 13.50 -30.15 1.83
C PHE A 945 13.86 -30.76 0.48
N TYR A 946 13.06 -31.71 0.03
CA TYR A 946 13.10 -32.25 -1.33
C TYR A 946 11.68 -32.22 -1.91
N ILE A 947 11.58 -32.36 -3.23
CA ILE A 947 10.30 -32.26 -3.94
C ILE A 947 9.73 -33.67 -4.14
N LYS A 948 8.57 -33.95 -3.54
CA LYS A 948 7.79 -35.18 -3.77
C LYS A 948 6.85 -35.08 -4.97
N THR A 949 6.21 -33.93 -5.10
CA THR A 949 5.17 -33.68 -6.10
C THR A 949 5.28 -32.25 -6.61
N ILE A 950 5.10 -32.06 -7.92
CA ILE A 950 5.03 -30.74 -8.55
C ILE A 950 3.63 -30.57 -9.12
N TYR A 951 2.93 -29.54 -8.65
CA TYR A 951 1.68 -29.08 -9.24
C TYR A 951 2.00 -27.92 -10.17
N TYR A 952 1.91 -28.13 -11.48
CA TYR A 952 2.14 -27.10 -12.47
C TYR A 952 0.80 -26.49 -12.89
N ILE A 953 0.66 -25.19 -12.67
CA ILE A 953 -0.55 -24.41 -12.94
C ILE A 953 -0.19 -23.35 -13.97
N LEU A 954 -0.95 -23.31 -15.06
CA LEU A 954 -0.85 -22.30 -16.11
C LEU A 954 -2.27 -21.83 -16.44
N ASN A 955 -2.62 -20.60 -16.05
CA ASN A 955 -3.96 -20.06 -16.27
C ASN A 955 -3.92 -18.55 -16.56
N PHE A 956 -4.33 -18.15 -17.76
CA PHE A 956 -4.39 -16.75 -18.19
C PHE A 956 -5.83 -16.18 -18.16
N HIS A 957 -6.85 -16.99 -17.87
CA HIS A 957 -8.25 -16.58 -18.03
C HIS A 957 -8.72 -15.49 -17.05
N ARG A 958 -8.02 -15.28 -15.93
CA ARG A 958 -8.53 -14.42 -14.83
C ARG A 958 -7.79 -13.12 -14.62
N ASN A 959 -6.57 -13.09 -15.10
CA ASN A 959 -5.61 -12.02 -14.85
C ASN A 959 -5.10 -11.46 -16.17
N LEU A 960 -5.86 -11.62 -17.25
CA LEU A 960 -5.56 -11.04 -18.56
C LEU A 960 -6.79 -10.30 -19.10
N ASP A 961 -6.62 -9.02 -19.44
CA ASP A 961 -7.62 -8.18 -20.10
C ASP A 961 -7.09 -7.65 -21.44
N SER A 962 -7.85 -6.75 -22.09
CA SER A 962 -7.44 -6.10 -23.35
C SER A 962 -6.18 -5.22 -23.21
N ASN A 963 -5.79 -4.84 -22.00
CA ASN A 963 -4.66 -3.98 -21.68
C ASN A 963 -3.43 -4.76 -21.15
N GLY A 964 -3.54 -6.09 -20.98
CA GLY A 964 -2.45 -6.96 -20.54
C GLY A 964 -2.79 -7.71 -19.24
N TRP A 965 -1.82 -7.84 -18.33
CA TRP A 965 -2.06 -8.52 -17.06
C TRP A 965 -2.93 -7.67 -16.11
N ASP A 966 -4.10 -8.19 -15.77
CA ASP A 966 -4.92 -7.71 -14.64
C ASP A 966 -4.44 -8.36 -13.34
N LEU A 967 -3.47 -7.73 -12.69
CA LEU A 967 -2.90 -8.16 -11.41
C LEU A 967 -3.54 -7.43 -10.23
N ASP A 968 -4.81 -7.07 -10.32
CA ASP A 968 -5.49 -6.44 -9.21
C ASP A 968 -5.48 -7.36 -7.97
N HIS A 969 -4.66 -6.99 -6.99
CA HIS A 969 -4.53 -7.68 -5.71
C HIS A 969 -5.88 -7.84 -4.98
N LYS A 970 -6.83 -6.96 -5.30
CA LYS A 970 -8.17 -6.94 -4.75
C LYS A 970 -9.00 -8.11 -5.26
N LYS A 971 -9.02 -8.35 -6.59
CA LYS A 971 -9.66 -9.52 -7.22
C LYS A 971 -9.06 -10.82 -6.69
N PHE A 972 -7.75 -10.84 -6.44
CA PHE A 972 -7.09 -11.99 -5.83
C PHE A 972 -7.54 -12.23 -4.37
N LYS A 973 -7.66 -11.17 -3.55
CA LYS A 973 -8.16 -11.27 -2.16
C LYS A 973 -9.57 -11.86 -2.10
N THR A 974 -10.47 -11.36 -2.94
CA THR A 974 -11.83 -11.92 -3.09
C THR A 974 -11.78 -13.40 -3.43
N HIS A 975 -10.93 -13.75 -4.40
CA HIS A 975 -10.82 -15.12 -4.84
C HIS A 975 -10.40 -16.06 -3.70
N ILE A 976 -9.44 -15.63 -2.87
CA ILE A 976 -9.02 -16.35 -1.67
C ILE A 976 -10.20 -16.55 -0.71
N GLN A 977 -10.94 -15.49 -0.39
CA GLN A 977 -12.06 -15.58 0.55
C GLN A 977 -13.15 -16.53 0.06
N GLN A 978 -13.48 -16.50 -1.24
CA GLN A 978 -14.45 -17.43 -1.82
C GLN A 978 -13.98 -18.88 -1.68
N ILE A 979 -12.67 -19.16 -1.84
CA ILE A 979 -12.14 -20.52 -1.65
C ILE A 979 -12.15 -20.94 -0.18
N LEU A 980 -11.78 -20.03 0.72
CA LEU A 980 -11.67 -20.33 2.14
C LEU A 980 -13.04 -20.49 2.82
N PHE A 981 -14.05 -19.73 2.39
CA PHE A 981 -15.31 -19.59 3.13
C PHE A 981 -16.57 -20.02 2.37
N ASN A 982 -16.52 -20.19 1.04
CA ASN A 982 -17.69 -20.65 0.27
C ASN A 982 -17.50 -22.10 -0.21
N PRO A 983 -18.09 -23.11 0.47
CA PRO A 983 -17.96 -24.51 0.08
C PRO A 983 -18.67 -24.82 -1.24
N LYS A 984 -19.67 -24.02 -1.63
CA LYS A 984 -20.40 -24.16 -2.90
C LYS A 984 -19.65 -23.54 -4.08
N PHE A 985 -18.54 -22.85 -3.83
CA PHE A 985 -17.74 -22.23 -4.87
C PHE A 985 -16.95 -23.27 -5.68
N LYS A 986 -17.66 -23.94 -6.60
CA LYS A 986 -17.12 -24.83 -7.61
C LYS A 986 -16.83 -23.99 -8.85
N LYS A 987 -15.55 -23.74 -9.13
CA LYS A 987 -15.12 -23.08 -10.35
C LYS A 987 -14.79 -24.12 -11.42
N GLN A 988 -14.80 -23.69 -12.68
CA GLN A 988 -14.42 -24.51 -13.83
C GLN A 988 -13.14 -25.31 -13.52
N PRO A 989 -13.15 -26.63 -13.83
CA PRO A 989 -11.97 -27.44 -13.69
C PRO A 989 -10.90 -26.94 -14.67
N LEU A 990 -9.83 -26.36 -14.12
CA LEU A 990 -8.56 -26.21 -14.83
C LEU A 990 -7.77 -27.49 -14.65
N GLU A 991 -7.27 -28.02 -15.76
CA GLU A 991 -6.36 -29.15 -15.79
C GLU A 991 -5.07 -28.78 -15.05
N ILE A 992 -4.72 -29.56 -14.02
CA ILE A 992 -3.47 -29.39 -13.29
C ILE A 992 -2.58 -30.54 -13.71
N LYS A 993 -1.39 -30.25 -14.26
CA LYS A 993 -0.38 -31.27 -14.43
C LYS A 993 0.26 -31.57 -13.08
N THR A 994 0.02 -32.78 -12.60
CA THR A 994 0.63 -33.30 -11.38
C THR A 994 1.77 -34.22 -11.77
N PHE A 995 2.98 -33.86 -11.39
CA PHE A 995 4.15 -34.70 -11.57
C PHE A 995 4.49 -35.36 -10.24
N GLU A 996 4.21 -36.66 -10.13
CA GLU A 996 4.58 -37.47 -8.98
C GLU A 996 6.01 -37.96 -9.15
N LEU A 997 6.92 -37.40 -8.36
CA LEU A 997 8.33 -37.82 -8.36
C LEU A 997 8.56 -39.06 -7.47
N ARG A 998 7.53 -39.55 -6.76
CA ARG A 998 7.55 -40.65 -5.78
C ARG A 998 8.50 -40.40 -4.60
N GLU A 999 8.35 -41.17 -3.53
CA GLU A 999 9.37 -41.18 -2.47
C GLU A 999 10.61 -41.94 -2.96
N PRO A 1000 11.83 -41.51 -2.58
CA PRO A 1000 13.04 -42.26 -2.94
C PRO A 1000 12.91 -43.70 -2.43
N SER A 1001 13.09 -44.69 -3.30
CA SER A 1001 13.08 -46.10 -2.89
C SER A 1001 14.17 -46.27 -1.82
N LYS A 1002 13.83 -46.86 -0.68
CA LYS A 1002 14.75 -46.94 0.47
C LYS A 1002 15.98 -47.83 0.24
N PHE A 1003 16.07 -48.57 -0.89
CA PHE A 1003 16.96 -49.73 -0.96
C PHE A 1003 17.75 -49.99 -2.26
N GLN A 1004 17.71 -49.17 -3.32
CA GLN A 1004 18.61 -49.39 -4.46
C GLN A 1004 19.04 -48.07 -5.12
N PHE A 1005 20.32 -47.71 -4.95
CA PHE A 1005 20.96 -46.76 -5.84
C PHE A 1005 21.22 -47.50 -7.12
N LEU A 1006 20.50 -47.06 -8.14
CA LEU A 1006 20.61 -47.59 -9.47
C LEU A 1006 21.76 -46.80 -10.11
N GLY A 1007 22.93 -47.46 -10.18
CA GLY A 1007 24.19 -46.87 -10.60
C GLY A 1007 24.14 -46.23 -12.01
N PRO A 1008 25.16 -45.42 -12.36
CA PRO A 1008 25.16 -44.64 -13.60
C PRO A 1008 25.13 -45.49 -14.87
N ASP A 1009 25.45 -46.79 -14.77
CA ASP A 1009 25.54 -47.73 -15.89
C ASP A 1009 24.18 -48.23 -16.38
N ILE A 1010 23.09 -47.87 -15.69
CA ILE A 1010 21.74 -48.29 -16.08
C ILE A 1010 21.35 -47.62 -17.40
N PRO A 1011 20.81 -48.37 -18.39
CA PRO A 1011 20.49 -47.83 -19.71
C PRO A 1011 19.66 -46.54 -19.68
N ASN A 1012 18.64 -46.48 -18.83
CA ASN A 1012 17.80 -45.29 -18.69
C ASN A 1012 18.55 -44.13 -17.99
N PHE A 1013 19.49 -44.39 -17.09
CA PHE A 1013 20.32 -43.34 -16.51
C PHE A 1013 21.32 -42.77 -17.53
N ILE A 1014 21.93 -43.62 -18.36
CA ILE A 1014 22.79 -43.19 -19.47
C ILE A 1014 22.02 -42.30 -20.45
N LYS A 1015 20.80 -42.72 -20.82
CA LYS A 1015 19.88 -41.92 -21.63
C LYS A 1015 19.59 -40.58 -20.96
N LEU A 1016 19.31 -40.57 -19.65
CA LEU A 1016 19.03 -39.35 -18.90
C LEU A 1016 20.23 -38.40 -18.89
N ASN A 1017 21.43 -38.91 -18.60
CA ASN A 1017 22.67 -38.13 -18.58
C ASN A 1017 23.00 -37.52 -19.97
N SER A 1018 22.59 -38.19 -21.05
CA SER A 1018 22.75 -37.67 -22.41
C SER A 1018 21.89 -36.43 -22.70
N ILE A 1019 20.81 -36.21 -21.96
CA ILE A 1019 19.86 -35.08 -22.12
C ILE A 1019 19.79 -34.14 -20.91
N TYR A 1020 20.41 -34.53 -19.80
CA TYR A 1020 20.47 -33.78 -18.55
C TYR A 1020 21.87 -33.95 -17.93
N ARG A 1021 22.72 -32.93 -18.07
CA ARG A 1021 24.02 -32.85 -17.38
C ARG A 1021 23.87 -32.02 -16.11
N THR A 1022 24.19 -30.73 -16.18
CA THR A 1022 23.97 -29.77 -15.08
C THR A 1022 22.59 -29.10 -15.17
N GLU A 1023 22.12 -28.90 -16.40
CA GLU A 1023 20.79 -28.42 -16.73
C GLU A 1023 20.16 -29.30 -17.81
N SER A 1024 18.82 -29.36 -17.84
CA SER A 1024 18.08 -29.97 -18.95
C SER A 1024 18.43 -29.27 -20.26
N ILE A 1025 18.77 -30.08 -21.25
CA ILE A 1025 18.89 -29.66 -22.65
C ILE A 1025 17.51 -29.17 -23.12
N ASP A 1026 17.50 -28.16 -23.99
CA ASP A 1026 16.30 -27.72 -24.69
C ASP A 1026 15.99 -28.70 -25.82
N ILE A 1027 14.78 -29.28 -25.83
CA ILE A 1027 14.36 -30.20 -26.89
C ILE A 1027 14.55 -29.61 -28.29
N LYS A 1028 14.43 -28.28 -28.44
CA LYS A 1028 14.60 -27.56 -29.70
C LYS A 1028 16.01 -27.78 -30.28
N SER A 1029 17.02 -27.86 -29.42
CA SER A 1029 18.41 -28.09 -29.80
C SER A 1029 18.68 -29.52 -30.24
N ILE A 1030 17.91 -30.49 -29.71
CA ILE A 1030 18.05 -31.91 -30.05
C ILE A 1030 17.35 -32.19 -31.38
N VAL A 1031 16.08 -31.82 -31.51
CA VAL A 1031 15.25 -32.08 -32.71
C VAL A 1031 15.66 -31.22 -33.92
N GLY A 1032 16.48 -30.19 -33.71
CA GLY A 1032 17.08 -29.42 -34.81
C GLY A 1032 18.33 -30.07 -35.41
N THR A 1033 18.95 -31.00 -34.69
CA THR A 1033 20.17 -31.70 -35.10
C THR A 1033 19.80 -33.12 -35.54
N LYS A 1034 20.52 -33.73 -36.49
CA LYS A 1034 20.28 -35.13 -36.92
C LYS A 1034 20.67 -36.18 -35.84
N LYS A 1035 20.49 -35.87 -34.55
CA LYS A 1035 20.89 -36.69 -33.39
C LYS A 1035 19.74 -37.63 -32.98
N TYR A 1036 19.41 -38.57 -33.86
CA TYR A 1036 18.30 -39.52 -33.68
C TYR A 1036 18.40 -40.33 -32.37
N SER A 1037 19.61 -40.64 -31.89
CA SER A 1037 19.85 -41.34 -30.62
C SER A 1037 19.34 -40.56 -29.40
N GLN A 1038 19.48 -39.23 -29.39
CA GLN A 1038 18.99 -38.38 -28.30
C GLN A 1038 17.47 -38.18 -28.36
N GLU A 1039 16.88 -38.15 -29.56
CA GLU A 1039 15.43 -38.12 -29.73
C GLU A 1039 14.79 -39.40 -29.18
N LYS A 1040 15.32 -40.57 -29.56
CA LYS A 1040 14.87 -41.87 -29.04
C LYS A 1040 15.02 -41.94 -27.51
N ALA A 1041 16.15 -41.46 -26.97
CA ALA A 1041 16.35 -41.40 -25.52
C ALA A 1041 15.28 -40.57 -24.80
N ILE A 1042 14.85 -39.44 -25.35
CA ILE A 1042 13.76 -38.63 -24.77
C ILE A 1042 12.43 -39.38 -24.77
N ILE A 1043 12.08 -40.02 -25.89
CA ILE A 1043 10.82 -40.76 -26.04
C ILE A 1043 10.78 -41.92 -25.04
N ASP A 1044 11.85 -42.70 -24.98
CA ASP A 1044 11.97 -43.83 -24.03
C ASP A 1044 11.81 -43.32 -22.58
N LEU A 1045 12.51 -42.24 -22.20
CA LEU A 1045 12.45 -41.68 -20.85
C LEU A 1045 11.08 -41.07 -20.51
N LEU A 1046 10.34 -40.55 -21.49
CA LEU A 1046 8.98 -40.03 -21.28
C LEU A 1046 7.99 -41.19 -21.07
N ASN A 1047 8.03 -42.20 -21.93
CA ASN A 1047 7.17 -43.39 -21.82
C ASN A 1047 7.34 -44.08 -20.46
N ASP A 1048 8.58 -44.19 -20.00
CA ASP A 1048 8.93 -44.80 -18.72
C ASP A 1048 8.76 -43.85 -17.51
N LYS A 1049 8.28 -42.61 -17.72
CA LYS A 1049 8.11 -41.57 -16.68
C LYS A 1049 9.38 -41.25 -15.88
N HIS A 1050 10.54 -41.31 -16.54
CA HIS A 1050 11.82 -40.88 -15.99
C HIS A 1050 12.08 -39.38 -16.17
N ILE A 1051 11.35 -38.71 -17.07
CA ILE A 1051 11.38 -37.26 -17.26
C ILE A 1051 9.97 -36.71 -17.46
N PHE A 1052 9.75 -35.45 -17.07
CA PHE A 1052 8.47 -34.77 -17.29
C PHE A 1052 8.69 -33.46 -18.06
N PRO A 1053 7.95 -33.22 -19.16
CA PRO A 1053 8.15 -32.03 -19.97
C PRO A 1053 7.51 -30.80 -19.30
N TYR A 1054 8.16 -29.64 -19.39
CA TYR A 1054 7.61 -28.37 -18.95
C TYR A 1054 7.98 -27.21 -19.88
N LEU A 1055 7.16 -26.15 -19.84
CA LEU A 1055 7.33 -24.97 -20.69
C LEU A 1055 8.21 -23.91 -20.03
N LYS A 1056 9.20 -23.39 -20.77
CA LYS A 1056 9.92 -22.16 -20.43
C LYS A 1056 9.37 -21.00 -21.24
N LEU A 1057 8.51 -20.21 -20.63
CA LEU A 1057 7.82 -19.08 -21.27
C LEU A 1057 8.77 -17.90 -21.55
N LYS A 1058 8.56 -17.18 -22.65
CA LYS A 1058 9.21 -15.92 -23.04
C LYS A 1058 8.13 -14.92 -23.48
N ASN A 1059 8.45 -13.62 -23.50
CA ASN A 1059 7.62 -12.59 -24.11
C ASN A 1059 6.26 -12.35 -23.43
N LEU A 1060 6.13 -12.74 -22.15
CA LEU A 1060 4.93 -12.53 -21.31
C LEU A 1060 5.17 -11.52 -20.18
N ASP A 1061 6.24 -10.73 -20.26
CA ASP A 1061 6.63 -9.74 -19.25
C ASP A 1061 6.85 -10.30 -17.82
N PHE A 1062 7.16 -11.59 -17.67
CA PHE A 1062 7.59 -12.14 -16.38
C PHE A 1062 9.02 -11.69 -16.04
N GLN A 1063 9.16 -10.93 -14.95
CA GLN A 1063 10.41 -10.25 -14.60
C GLN A 1063 11.18 -10.91 -13.44
N ASP A 1064 10.48 -11.54 -12.49
CA ASP A 1064 11.08 -12.15 -11.29
C ASP A 1064 10.48 -13.52 -10.98
N LYS A 1065 11.24 -14.37 -10.29
CA LYS A 1065 10.77 -15.64 -9.72
C LYS A 1065 10.69 -15.52 -8.20
N ILE A 1066 9.51 -15.75 -7.64
CA ILE A 1066 9.27 -15.71 -6.20
C ILE A 1066 9.21 -17.15 -5.67
N TYR A 1067 9.95 -17.43 -4.60
CA TYR A 1067 9.88 -18.70 -3.88
C TYR A 1067 9.17 -18.46 -2.55
N ILE A 1068 8.06 -19.15 -2.33
CA ILE A 1068 7.31 -19.13 -1.06
C ILE A 1068 7.43 -20.51 -0.45
N ILE A 1069 8.11 -20.60 0.69
CA ILE A 1069 8.30 -21.87 1.42
C ILE A 1069 7.29 -21.88 2.57
N LEU A 1070 6.39 -22.85 2.55
CA LEU A 1070 5.41 -23.10 3.60
C LEU A 1070 5.71 -24.47 4.22
N ILE A 1071 5.93 -24.50 5.52
CA ILE A 1071 6.30 -25.72 6.27
C ILE A 1071 5.08 -26.34 6.96
N ASN A 1072 5.11 -27.66 7.16
CA ASN A 1072 4.10 -28.44 7.90
C ASN A 1072 2.66 -28.32 7.36
N LEU A 1073 2.49 -28.34 6.04
CA LEU A 1073 1.16 -28.31 5.41
C LEU A 1073 0.52 -29.70 5.37
N ASN A 1074 -0.78 -29.77 5.68
CA ASN A 1074 -1.58 -30.99 5.48
C ASN A 1074 -2.17 -31.04 4.05
N LYS A 1075 -2.67 -32.21 3.63
CA LYS A 1075 -3.21 -32.42 2.27
C LYS A 1075 -4.35 -31.45 1.92
N GLU A 1076 -5.29 -31.25 2.84
CA GLU A 1076 -6.42 -30.32 2.65
C GLU A 1076 -5.95 -28.88 2.40
N THR A 1077 -4.90 -28.44 3.11
CA THR A 1077 -4.32 -27.10 2.93
C THR A 1077 -3.63 -26.97 1.58
N ILE A 1078 -2.94 -28.02 1.12
CA ILE A 1078 -2.31 -28.05 -0.22
C ILE A 1078 -3.39 -27.87 -1.30
N GLU A 1079 -4.50 -28.60 -1.22
CA GLU A 1079 -5.62 -28.47 -2.17
C GLU A 1079 -6.22 -27.06 -2.18
N LYS A 1080 -6.39 -26.44 -1.00
CA LYS A 1080 -6.84 -25.04 -0.90
C LYS A 1080 -5.83 -24.07 -1.50
N ILE A 1081 -4.53 -24.25 -1.25
CA ILE A 1081 -3.46 -23.44 -1.83
C ILE A 1081 -3.46 -23.54 -3.36
N ILE A 1082 -3.56 -24.74 -3.92
CA ILE A 1082 -3.67 -24.96 -5.36
C ILE A 1082 -4.88 -24.19 -5.91
N ARG A 1083 -6.05 -24.30 -5.26
CA ARG A 1083 -7.25 -23.55 -5.67
C ARG A 1083 -7.02 -22.04 -5.62
N ILE A 1084 -6.32 -21.53 -4.61
CA ILE A 1084 -6.01 -20.10 -4.47
C ILE A 1084 -5.11 -19.64 -5.62
N PHE A 1085 -4.02 -20.37 -5.89
CA PHE A 1085 -3.05 -19.97 -6.88
C PHE A 1085 -3.50 -20.20 -8.32
N LYS A 1086 -4.59 -20.95 -8.57
CA LYS A 1086 -5.32 -20.94 -9.86
C LYS A 1086 -5.84 -19.56 -10.28
N PHE A 1087 -5.70 -18.53 -9.46
CA PHE A 1087 -5.92 -17.16 -9.91
C PHE A 1087 -4.91 -16.71 -10.97
N PHE A 1088 -3.66 -17.17 -10.84
CA PHE A 1088 -2.55 -16.94 -11.77
C PHE A 1088 -2.29 -18.18 -12.61
#